data_AF-A0A6L2PVC0-F1
#
_entry.id   AF-A0A6L2PVC0-F1
#
_cell.length_a   1.000
_cell.length_b   1.000
_cell.length_c   1.000
_cell.angle_alpha   90.00
_cell.angle_beta   90.00
_cell.angle_gamma   90.00
#
_symmetry.space_group_name_H-M   'P 1'
#
loop_
_entity.id
_entity.type
_entity.pdbx_description
1 polymer ?
#
loop_
_entity_poly.entity_id
_entity_poly.type
_entity_poly.pdbx_seq_one_letter_code
_entity_poly.pdbx_strand_id
1 'polypeptide(L)'
;MASKDLRLHGSEVVVLQDDLTRPLHIFENSLGTFLNFLFKEVELGRKLSKFWDRFCPQMRSLSIHSCDVSEKVFVDILLSCSHLEILNINGCRELLMSGRVLEHTSDVKRLRMNLVNLRELSLASNRYLSDALFNRFVAIAPNLEDLSLSGCQISFHTGLCKRFYPGSMSELDNIMASESVLTFRNILKYTVSQAGKIRKLRFGHTLIDNSALSQLAEVPALHLRALHLDFCDQLNNTGILRLTEYQQTLTELNLSNCSRISDVSVIAICHNLQNLSILNMQNCHAITNVGAAELHHLRNLVDLNLSHCEQVTGEGIERGLCSCVNTKFRRLFLTALSLDERTICHIAEDLPGLTHLDLGWCFNAVTDISIQAICRHQVWLRSLKLTRCDKLTDAGLTGMGLRAGESGETEQQENKTEARELVENEINGMPCIGNDGVLHSDRLHRISLRSRAEQDIVNDAKRKKVILQMCEDQDTEEIENGFSLARLKGLQELNLCGCNRITDVSLKYAFSFLELRYLNLSHCQQVTHVGISELASKNPSIETLIMSNCHNITDDGVINFVTHLSRLKHLDLQGCSQLTDACLTAIGQSCCSLKYLDISQCSGMSLEGSEHLELHLQSLHTLHKQGLFSKQHPNAGAAEPKEAPPPPPRKFRFLLRH
;
A
#
# COMPACT_ATOMS: atom_id res chain seq x y z
N MET A 1 11.41 -20.50 37.77
CA MET A 1 11.82 -21.25 36.56
C MET A 1 10.61 -21.46 35.67
N ALA A 2 10.50 -20.66 34.62
CA ALA A 2 9.82 -20.95 33.35
C ALA A 2 10.15 -19.76 32.44
N SER A 3 11.30 -19.87 31.77
CA SER A 3 11.80 -18.93 30.78
C SER A 3 10.87 -18.93 29.57
N LYS A 4 10.18 -17.81 29.32
CA LYS A 4 9.78 -17.48 27.96
C LYS A 4 10.95 -16.73 27.33
N ASP A 5 11.78 -17.50 26.64
CA ASP A 5 12.72 -17.02 25.64
C ASP A 5 11.97 -16.10 24.65
N LEU A 6 12.04 -14.79 24.89
CA LEU A 6 11.86 -13.77 23.86
C LEU A 6 13.07 -13.83 22.92
N ARG A 7 13.16 -14.90 22.12
CA ARG A 7 13.94 -14.89 20.89
C ARG A 7 13.13 -14.12 19.85
N LEU A 8 13.05 -12.81 20.01
CA LEU A 8 12.59 -11.91 18.95
C LEU A 8 13.65 -11.94 17.84
N HIS A 9 13.20 -12.28 16.63
CA HIS A 9 14.03 -12.39 15.44
C HIS A 9 14.81 -11.10 15.18
N GLY A 10 16.09 -11.22 14.79
CA GLY A 10 17.02 -10.12 14.53
C GLY A 10 16.67 -9.17 13.37
N SER A 11 15.41 -9.11 12.94
CA SER A 11 14.92 -8.32 11.81
C SER A 11 13.85 -7.29 12.18
N GLU A 12 13.32 -7.28 13.42
CA GLU A 12 12.35 -6.25 13.82
C GLU A 12 13.05 -4.90 14.05
N VAL A 13 12.47 -3.83 13.49
CA VAL A 13 12.95 -2.45 13.66
C VAL A 13 12.16 -1.81 14.80
N VAL A 14 12.88 -1.35 15.82
CA VAL A 14 12.29 -0.59 16.92
C VAL A 14 12.08 0.85 16.45
N VAL A 15 10.82 1.25 16.31
CA VAL A 15 10.45 2.62 15.93
C VAL A 15 10.16 3.43 17.18
N LEU A 16 10.87 4.55 17.33
CA LEU A 16 10.77 5.50 18.42
C LEU A 16 10.37 6.85 17.82
N GLN A 17 9.20 7.36 18.22
CA GLN A 17 8.63 8.60 17.71
C GLN A 17 8.07 9.43 18.88
N ASP A 18 8.07 10.75 18.72
CA ASP A 18 7.54 11.71 19.70
C ASP A 18 8.21 11.65 21.09
N ASP A 19 7.43 11.43 22.16
CA ASP A 19 7.91 11.43 23.55
C ASP A 19 8.54 10.08 23.94
N LEU A 20 9.85 10.12 24.18
CA LEU A 20 10.63 8.95 24.58
C LEU A 20 10.51 8.56 26.06
N THR A 21 9.88 9.36 26.93
CA THR A 21 9.90 9.11 28.39
C THR A 21 9.35 7.73 28.78
N ARG A 22 8.20 7.32 28.23
CA ARG A 22 7.61 6.00 28.48
C ARG A 22 8.37 4.86 27.78
N PRO A 23 8.70 4.95 26.47
CA PRO A 23 9.49 3.91 25.80
C PRO A 23 10.81 3.62 26.49
N LEU A 24 11.57 4.65 26.90
CA LEU A 24 12.88 4.47 27.54
C LEU A 24 12.77 3.68 28.84
N HIS A 25 11.75 3.95 29.66
CA HIS A 25 11.52 3.20 30.90
C HIS A 25 11.23 1.71 30.64
N ILE A 26 10.58 1.39 29.52
CA ILE A 26 10.34 -0.01 29.10
C ILE A 26 11.64 -0.66 28.64
N PHE A 27 12.44 0.03 27.82
CA PHE A 27 13.72 -0.49 27.33
C PHE A 27 14.74 -0.70 28.46
N GLU A 28 14.80 0.24 29.41
CA GLU A 28 15.66 0.14 30.59
C GLU A 28 15.35 -1.10 31.44
N ASN A 29 14.08 -1.53 31.49
CA ASN A 29 13.65 -2.70 32.26
C ASN A 29 13.55 -4.00 31.44
N SER A 30 13.69 -3.93 30.12
CA SER A 30 13.60 -5.09 29.24
C SER A 30 14.88 -5.95 29.27
N LEU A 31 14.78 -7.27 29.11
CA LEU A 31 15.94 -8.18 28.94
C LEU A 31 16.23 -8.52 27.47
N GLY A 32 15.49 -7.92 26.53
CA GLY A 32 15.61 -8.20 25.09
C GLY A 32 16.81 -7.52 24.44
N THR A 33 17.39 -8.19 23.44
CA THR A 33 18.43 -7.61 22.56
C THR A 33 17.77 -7.03 21.32
N PHE A 34 17.86 -5.71 21.14
CA PHE A 34 17.35 -5.00 19.97
C PHE A 34 18.54 -4.50 19.13
N LEU A 35 18.52 -4.76 17.82
CA LEU A 35 19.65 -4.49 16.93
C LEU A 35 19.39 -3.33 15.95
N ASN A 36 18.13 -3.03 15.67
CA ASN A 36 17.73 -2.07 14.64
C ASN A 36 16.83 -0.99 15.26
N PHE A 37 17.25 0.27 15.18
CA PHE A 37 16.53 1.40 15.76
C PHE A 37 16.21 2.48 14.71
N LEU A 38 14.98 2.97 14.76
CA LEU A 38 14.48 4.06 13.92
C LEU A 38 13.91 5.16 14.83
N PHE A 39 14.57 6.31 14.84
CA PHE A 39 14.09 7.51 15.52
C PHE A 39 13.41 8.43 14.50
N LYS A 40 12.21 8.92 14.82
CA LYS A 40 11.43 9.85 13.99
C LYS A 40 10.98 11.05 14.81
N GLU A 41 11.36 12.26 14.38
CA GLU A 41 10.86 13.51 14.97
C GLU A 41 11.14 13.62 16.48
N VAL A 42 12.33 13.20 16.90
CA VAL A 42 12.75 13.19 18.32
C VAL A 42 13.99 14.03 18.56
N GLU A 43 14.10 14.66 19.73
CA GLU A 43 15.32 15.31 20.22
C GLU A 43 16.29 14.29 20.86
N LEU A 44 17.43 14.03 20.21
CA LEU A 44 18.45 13.12 20.74
C LEU A 44 19.46 13.90 21.60
N GLY A 45 19.09 14.12 22.86
CA GLY A 45 19.89 14.81 23.85
C GLY A 45 20.61 13.90 24.86
N ARG A 46 21.31 14.52 25.83
CA ARG A 46 22.07 13.82 26.89
C ARG A 46 21.22 12.93 27.81
N LYS A 47 19.90 13.16 27.86
CA LYS A 47 18.96 12.35 28.63
C LYS A 47 18.97 10.87 28.21
N LEU A 48 19.44 10.58 26.99
CA LEU A 48 19.54 9.24 26.41
C LEU A 48 20.90 8.56 26.64
N SER A 49 21.83 9.15 27.39
CA SER A 49 23.18 8.59 27.62
C SER A 49 23.16 7.12 28.07
N LYS A 50 22.36 6.79 29.09
CA LYS A 50 22.20 5.40 29.58
C LYS A 50 21.67 4.44 28.51
N PHE A 51 20.79 4.93 27.64
CA PHE A 51 20.24 4.16 26.55
C PHE A 51 21.33 3.85 25.51
N TRP A 52 22.09 4.87 25.10
CA TRP A 52 23.19 4.70 24.13
C TRP A 52 24.26 3.74 24.66
N ASP A 53 24.69 3.89 25.91
CA ASP A 53 25.71 3.01 26.51
C ASP A 53 25.30 1.54 26.50
N ARG A 54 24.00 1.28 26.66
CA ARG A 54 23.46 -0.08 26.70
C ARG A 54 23.30 -0.70 25.31
N PHE A 55 22.76 0.04 24.35
CA PHE A 55 22.33 -0.52 23.06
C PHE A 55 23.33 -0.29 21.93
N CYS A 56 24.10 0.81 21.92
CA CYS A 56 25.05 1.11 20.84
C CYS A 56 26.07 -0.01 20.58
N PRO A 57 26.65 -0.71 21.58
CA PRO A 57 27.65 -1.75 21.32
C PRO A 57 27.13 -2.94 20.49
N GLN A 58 25.83 -3.21 20.52
CA GLN A 58 25.19 -4.32 19.80
C GLN A 58 24.38 -3.85 18.58
N MET A 59 24.21 -2.53 18.41
CA MET A 59 23.38 -1.96 17.35
C MET A 59 23.97 -2.21 15.96
N ARG A 60 23.14 -2.70 15.04
CA ARG A 60 23.48 -2.96 13.64
C ARG A 60 22.90 -1.91 12.69
N SER A 61 21.73 -1.36 13.00
CA SER A 61 21.09 -0.33 12.19
C SER A 61 20.65 0.85 13.05
N LEU A 62 21.09 2.04 12.65
CA LEU A 62 20.68 3.32 13.23
C LEU A 62 20.07 4.19 12.14
N SER A 63 18.78 4.47 12.27
CA SER A 63 18.05 5.36 11.37
C SER A 63 17.49 6.55 12.13
N ILE A 64 17.79 7.76 11.66
CA ILE A 64 17.38 9.02 12.28
C ILE A 64 16.66 9.84 11.21
N HIS A 65 15.37 10.12 11.43
CA HIS A 65 14.52 10.86 10.49
C HIS A 65 13.98 12.11 11.13
N SER A 66 14.28 13.28 10.55
CA SER A 66 13.80 14.59 11.02
C SER A 66 14.02 14.81 12.53
N CYS A 67 15.11 14.26 13.09
CA CYS A 67 15.42 14.39 14.51
C CYS A 67 16.41 15.53 14.75
N ASP A 68 16.33 16.09 15.95
CA ASP A 68 17.22 17.16 16.39
C ASP A 68 18.37 16.55 17.20
N VAL A 69 19.59 16.68 16.67
CA VAL A 69 20.79 16.10 17.26
C VAL A 69 21.92 17.11 17.19
N SER A 70 22.52 17.42 18.34
CA SER A 70 23.74 18.23 18.36
C SER A 70 24.93 17.43 17.82
N GLU A 71 25.87 18.10 17.14
CA GLU A 71 27.03 17.47 16.51
C GLU A 71 27.85 16.61 17.48
N LYS A 72 28.07 17.10 18.70
CA LYS A 72 28.86 16.40 19.72
C LYS A 72 28.19 15.09 20.13
N VAL A 73 26.89 15.15 20.43
CA VAL A 73 26.11 13.95 20.79
C VAL A 73 26.09 12.96 19.64
N PHE A 74 25.96 13.43 18.39
CA PHE A 74 26.01 12.58 17.22
C PHE A 74 27.33 11.80 17.10
N VAL A 75 28.47 12.49 17.28
CA VAL A 75 29.79 11.84 17.26
C VAL A 75 29.94 10.84 18.42
N ASP A 76 29.51 11.22 19.63
CA ASP A 76 29.56 10.34 20.81
C ASP A 76 28.74 9.06 20.61
N ILE A 77 27.54 9.17 20.00
CA ILE A 77 26.72 8.01 19.64
C ILE A 77 27.47 7.10 18.67
N LEU A 78 28.00 7.64 17.56
CA LEU A 78 28.69 6.83 16.56
C LEU A 78 29.98 6.18 17.07
N LEU A 79 30.71 6.83 17.99
CA LEU A 79 31.89 6.24 18.64
C LEU A 79 31.51 5.06 19.55
N SER A 80 30.29 5.04 20.07
CA SER A 80 29.78 3.94 20.90
C SER A 80 29.26 2.76 20.05
N CYS A 81 29.07 2.94 18.74
CA CYS A 81 28.50 1.94 17.83
C CYS A 81 29.58 1.15 17.06
N SER A 82 30.06 0.04 17.62
CA SER A 82 31.15 -0.76 17.01
C SER A 82 30.70 -1.79 15.96
N HIS A 83 29.43 -2.19 15.96
CA HIS A 83 28.87 -3.20 15.04
C HIS A 83 27.90 -2.61 14.00
N LEU A 84 27.94 -1.30 13.79
CA LEU A 84 26.98 -0.63 12.91
C LEU A 84 27.23 -1.02 11.44
N GLU A 85 26.19 -1.52 10.78
CA GLU A 85 26.18 -1.93 9.37
C GLU A 85 25.40 -0.93 8.50
N ILE A 86 24.36 -0.29 9.06
CA ILE A 86 23.46 0.64 8.36
C ILE A 86 23.35 1.95 9.17
N LEU A 87 23.62 3.07 8.50
CA LEU A 87 23.44 4.42 9.05
C LEU A 87 22.58 5.25 8.11
N ASN A 88 21.37 5.63 8.56
CA ASN A 88 20.46 6.48 7.80
C ASN A 88 20.24 7.79 8.54
N ILE A 89 20.54 8.90 7.87
CA ILE A 89 20.41 10.26 8.38
C ILE A 89 19.53 11.00 7.40
N ASN A 90 18.23 11.04 7.67
CA ASN A 90 17.25 11.54 6.71
C ASN A 90 16.59 12.81 7.22
N GLY A 91 16.63 13.88 6.40
CA GLY A 91 15.97 15.14 6.73
C GLY A 91 16.42 15.82 8.03
N CYS A 92 17.62 15.54 8.52
CA CYS A 92 18.15 16.06 9.79
C CYS A 92 18.73 17.47 9.60
N ARG A 93 17.86 18.48 9.63
CA ARG A 93 18.22 19.88 9.32
C ARG A 93 19.19 20.48 10.34
N GLU A 94 18.88 20.37 11.63
CA GLU A 94 19.69 20.97 12.70
C GLU A 94 21.12 20.43 12.72
N LEU A 95 21.28 19.13 12.49
CA LEU A 95 22.61 18.49 12.43
C LEU A 95 23.46 19.09 11.30
N LEU A 96 22.89 19.31 10.12
CA LEU A 96 23.64 19.73 8.93
C LEU A 96 23.73 21.25 8.76
N MET A 97 22.87 22.03 9.41
CA MET A 97 22.77 23.48 9.23
C MET A 97 24.06 24.21 9.61
N SER A 98 24.79 23.72 10.60
CA SER A 98 26.03 24.34 11.05
C SER A 98 27.20 24.17 10.07
N GLY A 99 27.16 23.14 9.21
CA GLY A 99 28.26 22.78 8.33
C GLY A 99 29.52 22.20 9.02
N ARG A 100 29.50 22.03 10.35
CA ARG A 100 30.69 21.68 11.17
C ARG A 100 30.74 20.24 11.65
N VAL A 101 29.70 19.47 11.38
CA VAL A 101 29.69 18.03 11.69
C VAL A 101 30.92 17.35 11.11
N LEU A 102 31.60 16.56 11.94
CA LEU A 102 32.81 15.81 11.60
C LEU A 102 33.98 16.67 11.08
N GLU A 103 34.08 17.93 11.49
CA GLU A 103 35.20 18.83 11.13
C GLU A 103 36.54 18.35 11.71
N HIS A 104 36.53 17.79 12.91
CA HIS A 104 37.75 17.30 13.57
C HIS A 104 38.26 16.00 12.93
N THR A 105 39.43 16.07 12.30
CA THR A 105 40.08 14.91 11.67
C THR A 105 40.44 13.79 12.64
N SER A 106 40.60 14.09 13.94
CA SER A 106 40.76 13.08 15.00
C SER A 106 39.55 12.17 15.12
N ASP A 107 38.36 12.76 15.04
CA ASP A 107 37.10 12.06 15.27
C ASP A 107 36.76 11.20 14.06
N VAL A 108 36.96 11.74 12.85
CA VAL A 108 36.82 10.97 11.59
C VAL A 108 37.74 9.75 11.58
N LYS A 109 39.00 9.87 12.04
CA LYS A 109 39.93 8.73 12.11
C LYS A 109 39.47 7.67 13.11
N ARG A 110 38.99 8.08 14.28
CA ARG A 110 38.45 7.16 15.31
C ARG A 110 37.19 6.46 14.81
N LEU A 111 36.27 7.21 14.22
CA LEU A 111 35.04 6.68 13.64
C LEU A 111 35.30 5.74 12.48
N ARG A 112 36.25 6.04 11.61
CA ARG A 112 36.64 5.16 10.50
C ARG A 112 37.18 3.81 10.99
N MET A 113 37.87 3.78 12.14
CA MET A 113 38.33 2.53 12.76
C MET A 113 37.21 1.78 13.48
N ASN A 114 36.20 2.49 13.99
CA ASN A 114 35.07 1.90 14.70
C ASN A 114 34.00 1.34 13.74
N LEU A 115 33.70 2.07 12.66
CA LEU A 115 32.62 1.81 11.70
C LEU A 115 33.09 1.01 10.48
N VAL A 116 33.99 0.04 10.68
CA VAL A 116 34.55 -0.78 9.58
C VAL A 116 33.48 -1.67 8.93
N ASN A 117 32.45 -2.03 9.69
CA ASN A 117 31.32 -2.85 9.25
C ASN A 117 30.22 -2.05 8.52
N LEU A 118 30.33 -0.72 8.46
CA LEU A 118 29.31 0.13 7.84
C LEU A 118 29.31 -0.08 6.33
N ARG A 119 28.18 -0.57 5.80
CA ARG A 119 27.98 -0.91 4.39
C ARG A 119 26.93 -0.06 3.71
N GLU A 120 25.94 0.42 4.45
CA GLU A 120 24.87 1.29 3.94
C GLU A 120 24.89 2.65 4.63
N LEU A 121 24.91 3.70 3.81
CA LEU A 121 24.83 5.09 4.24
C LEU A 121 23.73 5.79 3.44
N SER A 122 22.68 6.21 4.14
CA SER A 122 21.66 7.09 3.57
C SER A 122 21.79 8.49 4.14
N LEU A 123 21.90 9.47 3.24
CA LEU A 123 21.86 10.89 3.57
C LEU A 123 20.63 11.55 2.93
N ALA A 124 19.52 10.81 2.79
CA ALA A 124 18.38 11.24 1.99
C ALA A 124 17.65 12.47 2.54
N SER A 125 17.04 13.25 1.65
CA SER A 125 16.21 14.43 1.95
C SER A 125 16.92 15.52 2.77
N ASN A 126 18.26 15.56 2.73
CA ASN A 126 19.05 16.58 3.42
C ASN A 126 19.34 17.76 2.50
N ARG A 127 18.72 18.91 2.80
CA ARG A 127 18.84 20.13 1.97
C ARG A 127 20.15 20.89 2.16
N TYR A 128 20.79 20.78 3.32
CA TYR A 128 22.03 21.49 3.66
C TYR A 128 23.30 20.67 3.42
N LEU A 129 23.19 19.54 2.73
CA LEU A 129 24.34 18.71 2.41
C LEU A 129 25.22 19.44 1.39
N SER A 130 26.52 19.55 1.69
CA SER A 130 27.54 20.14 0.81
C SER A 130 28.61 19.12 0.45
N ASP A 131 29.46 19.41 -0.54
CA ASP A 131 30.56 18.53 -0.94
C ASP A 131 31.52 18.23 0.23
N ALA A 132 31.83 19.24 1.05
CA ALA A 132 32.66 19.07 2.24
C ALA A 132 32.02 18.11 3.27
N LEU A 133 30.73 18.30 3.57
CA LEU A 133 30.00 17.42 4.49
C LEU A 133 29.89 15.99 3.95
N PHE A 134 29.52 15.85 2.67
CA PHE A 134 29.45 14.55 2.00
C PHE A 134 30.79 13.80 2.10
N ASN A 135 31.91 14.46 1.80
CA ASN A 135 33.23 13.86 1.91
C ASN A 135 33.57 13.43 3.34
N ARG A 136 33.14 14.18 4.36
CA ARG A 136 33.33 13.80 5.78
C ARG A 136 32.51 12.57 6.17
N PHE A 137 31.23 12.51 5.78
CA PHE A 137 30.37 11.34 6.05
C PHE A 137 30.85 10.09 5.32
N VAL A 138 31.34 10.25 4.11
CA VAL A 138 31.85 9.12 3.34
C VAL A 138 33.22 8.66 3.86
N ALA A 139 34.03 9.56 4.42
CA ALA A 139 35.32 9.22 5.02
C ALA A 139 35.22 8.31 6.26
N ILE A 140 34.09 8.33 6.97
CA ILE A 140 33.85 7.43 8.11
C ILE A 140 33.40 6.02 7.68
N ALA A 141 33.03 5.83 6.40
CA ALA A 141 32.49 4.58 5.85
C ALA A 141 33.44 3.94 4.81
N PRO A 142 34.51 3.23 5.22
CA PRO A 142 35.54 2.75 4.30
C PRO A 142 35.11 1.57 3.41
N ASN A 143 34.07 0.81 3.79
CA ASN A 143 33.57 -0.37 3.08
C ASN A 143 32.14 -0.20 2.58
N LEU A 144 31.81 1.02 2.17
CA LEU A 144 30.47 1.35 1.69
C LEU A 144 30.13 0.60 0.39
N GLU A 145 28.98 -0.06 0.38
CA GLU A 145 28.43 -0.78 -0.76
C GLU A 145 27.13 -0.13 -1.27
N ASP A 146 26.36 0.51 -0.38
CA ASP A 146 25.08 1.16 -0.66
C ASP A 146 25.11 2.63 -0.21
N LEU A 147 24.91 3.54 -1.17
CA LEU A 147 24.87 4.98 -0.93
C LEU A 147 23.54 5.55 -1.45
N SER A 148 22.79 6.20 -0.54
CA SER A 148 21.55 6.89 -0.88
C SER A 148 21.69 8.40 -0.69
N LEU A 149 21.40 9.13 -1.77
CA LEU A 149 21.33 10.59 -1.82
C LEU A 149 19.95 11.06 -2.33
N SER A 150 18.93 10.21 -2.13
CA SER A 150 17.58 10.49 -2.63
C SER A 150 17.01 11.77 -2.01
N GLY A 151 16.38 12.63 -2.78
CA GLY A 151 15.78 13.89 -2.30
C GLY A 151 16.78 14.96 -1.86
N CYS A 152 18.09 14.76 -2.08
CA CYS A 152 19.10 15.78 -1.82
C CYS A 152 19.18 16.81 -2.95
N GLN A 153 19.54 18.05 -2.60
CA GLN A 153 19.73 19.12 -3.58
C GLN A 153 21.10 19.03 -4.23
N ILE A 154 21.21 18.15 -5.24
CA ILE A 154 22.44 17.96 -6.01
C ILE A 154 22.44 18.91 -7.21
N SER A 155 23.52 19.67 -7.37
CA SER A 155 23.75 20.49 -8.57
C SER A 155 24.36 19.64 -9.69
N PHE A 156 23.61 19.48 -10.78
CA PHE A 156 24.06 18.82 -12.01
C PHE A 156 24.55 19.80 -13.08
N HIS A 157 24.33 21.11 -12.91
CA HIS A 157 24.71 22.11 -13.90
C HIS A 157 26.22 22.26 -14.04
N THR A 158 26.71 22.04 -15.26
CA THR A 158 28.14 22.13 -15.62
C THR A 158 28.72 23.53 -15.38
N GLY A 159 27.95 24.60 -15.55
CA GLY A 159 28.39 25.98 -15.31
C GLY A 159 28.67 26.29 -13.84
N LEU A 160 27.81 25.83 -12.93
CA LEU A 160 28.03 25.93 -11.48
C LEU A 160 29.19 25.03 -11.05
N CYS A 161 29.26 23.81 -11.60
CA CYS A 161 30.38 22.90 -11.34
C CYS A 161 31.72 23.52 -11.78
N LYS A 162 31.79 24.23 -12.91
CA LYS A 162 33.00 24.93 -13.36
C LYS A 162 33.38 26.12 -12.46
N ARG A 163 32.40 26.80 -11.86
CA ARG A 163 32.65 27.90 -10.91
C ARG A 163 33.32 27.42 -9.62
N PHE A 164 32.92 26.25 -9.11
CA PHE A 164 33.49 25.67 -7.90
C PHE A 164 34.67 24.70 -8.18
N TYR A 165 34.77 24.16 -9.39
CA TYR A 165 35.81 23.23 -9.84
C TYR A 165 36.34 23.60 -11.24
N PRO A 166 37.25 24.58 -11.37
CA PRO A 166 37.71 25.08 -12.67
C PRO A 166 38.68 24.18 -13.45
N GLY A 167 38.99 22.94 -13.00
CA GLY A 167 39.90 22.00 -13.69
C GLY A 167 39.21 20.87 -14.47
N SER A 168 39.93 20.21 -15.38
CA SER A 168 39.55 18.94 -16.05
C SER A 168 39.70 17.74 -15.06
N MET A 169 39.04 16.60 -15.32
CA MET A 169 39.07 15.37 -14.49
C MET A 169 40.49 14.86 -14.13
N SER A 170 41.53 15.30 -14.84
CA SER A 170 42.90 14.77 -14.75
C SER A 170 43.83 15.54 -13.81
N GLU A 171 43.47 16.74 -13.34
CA GLU A 171 44.33 17.56 -12.50
C GLU A 171 43.59 17.99 -11.23
N LEU A 172 44.28 17.96 -10.09
CA LEU A 172 43.89 18.44 -8.76
C LEU A 172 43.33 17.40 -7.75
N ASP A 173 44.28 16.78 -7.04
CA ASP A 173 44.10 16.32 -5.65
C ASP A 173 43.84 17.48 -4.64
N ASN A 174 43.86 18.75 -5.08
CA ASN A 174 43.83 19.94 -4.22
C ASN A 174 42.66 20.93 -4.45
N ILE A 175 41.60 20.60 -5.21
CA ILE A 175 40.42 21.49 -5.24
C ILE A 175 39.63 21.29 -3.94
N MET A 176 39.56 22.35 -3.12
CA MET A 176 38.77 22.36 -1.89
C MET A 176 37.31 22.03 -2.22
N ALA A 177 36.76 21.04 -1.52
CA ALA A 177 35.36 20.68 -1.64
C ALA A 177 34.47 21.87 -1.29
N SER A 178 33.40 22.09 -2.05
CA SER A 178 32.46 23.17 -1.78
C SER A 178 31.84 23.00 -0.39
N GLU A 179 31.92 24.05 0.44
CA GLU A 179 31.28 24.05 1.77
C GLU A 179 29.78 24.34 1.71
N SER A 180 29.27 24.85 0.58
CA SER A 180 27.91 25.36 0.45
C SER A 180 27.00 24.57 -0.50
N VAL A 181 27.55 23.80 -1.43
CA VAL A 181 26.78 23.10 -2.46
C VAL A 181 27.25 21.66 -2.58
N LEU A 182 26.32 20.73 -2.77
CA LEU A 182 26.61 19.36 -3.19
C LEU A 182 26.57 19.26 -4.71
N THR A 183 27.68 18.85 -5.31
CA THR A 183 27.82 18.74 -6.77
C THR A 183 27.86 17.28 -7.19
N PHE A 184 27.21 16.96 -8.32
CA PHE A 184 27.30 15.62 -8.89
C PHE A 184 28.74 15.24 -9.25
N ARG A 185 29.58 16.23 -9.59
CA ARG A 185 31.00 16.03 -9.88
C ARG A 185 31.77 15.44 -8.69
N ASN A 186 31.53 15.93 -7.48
CA ASN A 186 32.19 15.40 -6.28
C ASN A 186 31.69 13.98 -5.95
N ILE A 187 30.39 13.73 -6.10
CA ILE A 187 29.81 12.39 -5.96
C ILE A 187 30.44 11.42 -6.97
N LEU A 188 30.55 11.81 -8.24
CA LEU A 188 31.16 11.00 -9.29
C LEU A 188 32.63 10.71 -8.98
N LYS A 189 33.40 11.69 -8.49
CA LYS A 189 34.79 11.49 -8.04
C LYS A 189 34.89 10.41 -6.96
N TYR A 190 33.98 10.44 -5.98
CA TYR A 190 33.91 9.39 -4.97
C TYR A 190 33.55 8.03 -5.57
N THR A 191 32.51 7.96 -6.40
CA THR A 191 32.08 6.71 -7.06
C THR A 191 33.19 6.10 -7.89
N VAL A 192 33.98 6.89 -8.62
CA VAL A 192 35.16 6.42 -9.36
C VAL A 192 36.20 5.84 -8.40
N SER A 193 36.47 6.51 -7.28
CA SER A 193 37.45 6.02 -6.28
C SER A 193 37.02 4.72 -5.58
N GLN A 194 35.72 4.44 -5.48
CA GLN A 194 35.15 3.26 -4.84
C GLN A 194 34.40 2.33 -5.81
N ALA A 195 34.67 2.43 -7.11
CA ALA A 195 33.93 1.70 -8.15
C ALA A 195 33.92 0.18 -7.91
N GLY A 196 35.03 -0.36 -7.39
CA GLY A 196 35.14 -1.78 -7.04
C GLY A 196 34.28 -2.24 -5.86
N LYS A 197 33.82 -1.32 -5.00
CA LYS A 197 33.04 -1.62 -3.78
C LYS A 197 31.57 -1.28 -3.90
N ILE A 198 31.24 -0.14 -4.50
CA ILE A 198 29.85 0.32 -4.62
C ILE A 198 29.05 -0.66 -5.48
N ARG A 199 27.86 -1.03 -4.99
CA ARG A 199 26.91 -1.94 -5.64
C ARG A 199 25.51 -1.35 -5.74
N LYS A 200 25.13 -0.44 -4.84
CA LYS A 200 23.82 0.18 -4.83
C LYS A 200 23.95 1.70 -4.78
N LEU A 201 23.24 2.37 -5.67
CA LEU A 201 23.16 3.84 -5.70
C LEU A 201 21.69 4.26 -5.78
N ARG A 202 21.31 5.23 -4.96
CA ARG A 202 19.95 5.79 -4.97
C ARG A 202 20.01 7.30 -5.16
N PHE A 203 19.42 7.75 -6.27
CA PHE A 203 19.27 9.15 -6.66
C PHE A 203 17.79 9.54 -6.84
N GLY A 204 16.87 8.80 -6.19
CA GLY A 204 15.44 9.09 -6.26
C GLY A 204 15.10 10.51 -5.82
N HIS A 205 14.07 11.13 -6.39
CA HIS A 205 13.69 12.52 -6.13
C HIS A 205 14.84 13.54 -6.32
N THR A 206 15.77 13.28 -7.25
CA THR A 206 16.83 14.23 -7.63
C THR A 206 16.65 14.70 -9.07
N LEU A 207 17.36 15.77 -9.45
CA LEU A 207 17.34 16.32 -10.80
C LEU A 207 18.40 15.70 -11.71
N ILE A 208 18.71 14.40 -11.54
CA ILE A 208 19.70 13.72 -12.37
C ILE A 208 19.27 13.76 -13.85
N ASP A 209 20.17 14.24 -14.70
CA ASP A 209 19.96 14.35 -16.14
C ASP A 209 20.63 13.19 -16.90
N ASN A 210 20.35 13.11 -18.20
CA ASN A 210 20.88 12.04 -19.05
C ASN A 210 22.41 12.08 -19.18
N SER A 211 23.02 13.26 -19.07
CA SER A 211 24.47 13.40 -19.14
C SER A 211 25.14 12.84 -17.88
N ALA A 212 24.62 13.19 -16.71
CA ALA A 212 25.06 12.68 -15.43
C ALA A 212 24.86 11.17 -15.31
N LEU A 213 23.71 10.65 -15.77
CA LEU A 213 23.47 9.20 -15.78
C LEU A 213 24.43 8.47 -16.73
N SER A 214 24.71 9.04 -17.92
CA SER A 214 25.69 8.46 -18.85
C SER A 214 27.09 8.46 -18.26
N GLN A 215 27.52 9.57 -17.64
CA GLN A 215 28.81 9.65 -16.95
C GLN A 215 28.93 8.64 -15.81
N LEU A 216 27.84 8.39 -15.08
CA LEU A 216 27.81 7.36 -14.04
C LEU A 216 27.90 5.95 -14.61
N ALA A 217 27.17 5.67 -15.70
CA ALA A 217 27.16 4.37 -16.35
C ALA A 217 28.53 3.99 -16.93
N GLU A 218 29.24 4.98 -17.49
CA GLU A 218 30.55 4.84 -18.13
C GLU A 218 31.73 4.70 -17.14
N VAL A 219 31.48 4.74 -15.82
CA VAL A 219 32.56 4.60 -14.82
C VAL A 219 33.24 3.23 -14.94
N PRO A 220 34.56 3.18 -15.16
CA PRO A 220 35.27 1.91 -15.31
C PRO A 220 35.24 1.11 -14.00
N ALA A 221 35.08 -0.21 -14.12
CA ALA A 221 34.98 -1.16 -13.00
C ALA A 221 33.77 -0.98 -12.05
N LEU A 222 32.86 -0.04 -12.32
CA LEU A 222 31.61 0.07 -11.59
C LEU A 222 30.65 -1.03 -12.06
N HIS A 223 30.21 -1.87 -11.13
CA HIS A 223 29.27 -2.97 -11.40
C HIS A 223 28.10 -2.86 -10.43
N LEU A 224 27.12 -2.03 -10.80
CA LEU A 224 25.93 -1.83 -9.97
C LEU A 224 25.06 -3.09 -9.99
N ARG A 225 24.53 -3.43 -8.82
CA ARG A 225 23.47 -4.42 -8.61
C ARG A 225 22.11 -3.73 -8.48
N ALA A 226 22.05 -2.58 -7.81
CA ALA A 226 20.81 -1.82 -7.68
C ALA A 226 21.00 -0.36 -8.06
N LEU A 227 20.08 0.19 -8.83
CA LEU A 227 20.02 1.61 -9.15
C LEU A 227 18.58 2.12 -9.00
N HIS A 228 18.38 3.08 -8.10
CA HIS A 228 17.08 3.69 -7.87
C HIS A 228 17.08 5.13 -8.38
N LEU A 229 16.20 5.40 -9.36
CA LEU A 229 16.02 6.68 -10.05
C LEU A 229 14.54 7.06 -10.03
N ASP A 230 13.85 6.82 -8.91
CA ASP A 230 12.45 7.20 -8.73
C ASP A 230 12.26 8.72 -8.80
N PHE A 231 11.14 9.20 -9.35
CA PHE A 231 10.82 10.63 -9.46
C PHE A 231 11.92 11.49 -10.15
N CYS A 232 12.59 10.93 -11.17
CA CYS A 232 13.65 11.61 -11.92
C CYS A 232 13.14 12.10 -13.29
N ASP A 233 12.37 13.19 -13.31
CA ASP A 233 11.68 13.70 -14.51
C ASP A 233 12.60 14.23 -15.63
N GLN A 234 13.88 14.47 -15.36
CA GLN A 234 14.83 14.92 -16.39
C GLN A 234 15.42 13.77 -17.22
N LEU A 235 15.23 12.53 -16.77
CA LEU A 235 15.66 11.35 -17.50
C LEU A 235 14.78 11.12 -18.73
N ASN A 236 15.38 10.61 -19.79
CA ASN A 236 14.70 10.19 -21.01
C ASN A 236 15.32 8.87 -21.50
N ASN A 237 14.88 8.41 -22.67
CA ASN A 237 15.35 7.14 -23.22
C ASN A 237 16.86 7.07 -23.47
N THR A 238 17.53 8.19 -23.78
CA THR A 238 18.96 8.15 -24.11
C THR A 238 19.83 7.83 -22.90
N GLY A 239 19.47 8.36 -21.72
CA GLY A 239 20.16 8.06 -20.48
C GLY A 239 20.03 6.58 -20.10
N ILE A 240 18.84 6.00 -20.26
CA ILE A 240 18.58 4.59 -19.95
C ILE A 240 19.28 3.66 -20.95
N LEU A 241 19.26 3.99 -22.25
CA LEU A 241 19.99 3.22 -23.26
C LEU A 241 21.47 3.08 -22.89
N ARG A 242 22.14 4.21 -22.60
CA ARG A 242 23.53 4.22 -22.15
C ARG A 242 23.75 3.44 -20.85
N LEU A 243 22.85 3.60 -19.88
CA LEU A 243 22.92 2.81 -18.65
C LEU A 243 22.90 1.31 -18.94
N THR A 244 21.99 0.84 -19.79
CA THR A 244 21.83 -0.58 -20.11
C THR A 244 23.00 -1.15 -20.92
N GLU A 245 23.69 -0.32 -21.73
CA GLU A 245 24.86 -0.74 -22.51
C GLU A 245 26.04 -1.12 -21.58
N TYR A 246 26.31 -0.31 -20.55
CA TYR A 246 27.48 -0.49 -19.68
C TYR A 246 27.19 -1.28 -18.39
N GLN A 247 26.01 -1.12 -17.77
CA GLN A 247 25.70 -1.67 -16.44
C GLN A 247 24.86 -2.96 -16.52
N GLN A 248 25.36 -3.98 -17.19
CA GLN A 248 24.65 -5.26 -17.42
C GLN A 248 24.53 -6.15 -16.16
N THR A 249 25.20 -5.78 -15.06
CA THR A 249 25.16 -6.49 -13.78
C THR A 249 23.96 -6.14 -12.91
N LEU A 250 23.12 -5.19 -13.35
CA LEU A 250 21.96 -4.74 -12.59
C LEU A 250 20.97 -5.88 -12.35
N THR A 251 20.59 -6.03 -11.09
CA THR A 251 19.57 -6.96 -10.60
C THR A 251 18.31 -6.22 -10.14
N GLU A 252 18.43 -4.97 -9.73
CA GLU A 252 17.33 -4.12 -9.24
C GLU A 252 17.38 -2.77 -9.96
N LEU A 253 16.29 -2.40 -10.63
CA LEU A 253 16.15 -1.11 -11.29
C LEU A 253 14.80 -0.48 -10.94
N ASN A 254 14.83 0.71 -10.35
CA ASN A 254 13.63 1.48 -10.04
C ASN A 254 13.61 2.76 -10.88
N LEU A 255 12.62 2.87 -11.76
CA LEU A 255 12.32 3.99 -12.64
C LEU A 255 10.92 4.57 -12.36
N SER A 256 10.35 4.31 -11.19
CA SER A 256 9.00 4.76 -10.87
C SER A 256 8.86 6.28 -10.95
N ASN A 257 7.71 6.76 -11.43
CA ASN A 257 7.40 8.17 -11.61
C ASN A 257 8.38 8.92 -12.54
N CYS A 258 8.95 8.21 -13.52
CA CYS A 258 9.76 8.82 -14.58
C CYS A 258 8.91 9.05 -15.83
N SER A 259 8.29 10.23 -15.92
CA SER A 259 7.27 10.56 -16.91
C SER A 259 7.72 10.51 -18.38
N ARG A 260 9.02 10.65 -18.66
CA ARG A 260 9.58 10.74 -20.03
C ARG A 260 10.21 9.45 -20.55
N ILE A 261 10.12 8.36 -19.79
CA ILE A 261 10.62 7.04 -20.19
C ILE A 261 9.51 6.33 -20.98
N SER A 262 9.84 5.88 -22.20
CA SER A 262 8.91 5.17 -23.09
C SER A 262 9.39 3.76 -23.41
N ASP A 263 8.63 3.05 -24.25
CA ASP A 263 8.91 1.68 -24.68
C ASP A 263 10.35 1.43 -25.12
N VAL A 264 10.99 2.39 -25.79
CA VAL A 264 12.39 2.28 -26.24
C VAL A 264 13.33 1.92 -25.07
N SER A 265 13.10 2.51 -23.90
CA SER A 265 13.87 2.20 -22.69
C SER A 265 13.56 0.81 -22.16
N VAL A 266 12.28 0.42 -22.13
CA VAL A 266 11.84 -0.90 -21.64
C VAL A 266 12.42 -1.99 -22.52
N ILE A 267 12.36 -1.83 -23.84
CA ILE A 267 12.95 -2.73 -24.83
C ILE A 267 14.45 -2.91 -24.56
N ALA A 268 15.18 -1.80 -24.39
CA ALA A 268 16.61 -1.85 -24.09
C ALA A 268 16.92 -2.55 -22.76
N ILE A 269 16.14 -2.30 -21.71
CA ILE A 269 16.24 -2.98 -20.42
C ILE A 269 16.04 -4.49 -20.60
N CYS A 270 14.99 -4.90 -21.30
CA CYS A 270 14.64 -6.30 -21.53
C CYS A 270 15.72 -7.07 -22.31
N HIS A 271 16.37 -6.41 -23.27
CA HIS A 271 17.40 -7.04 -24.10
C HIS A 271 18.77 -7.08 -23.41
N ASN A 272 19.16 -6.03 -22.68
CA ASN A 272 20.52 -5.92 -22.14
C ASN A 272 20.64 -6.42 -20.68
N LEU A 273 19.60 -6.31 -19.85
CA LEU A 273 19.66 -6.60 -18.41
C LEU A 273 19.11 -7.99 -18.07
N GLN A 274 19.75 -9.05 -18.56
CA GLN A 274 19.29 -10.44 -18.40
C GLN A 274 19.30 -10.96 -16.94
N ASN A 275 20.04 -10.30 -16.05
CA ASN A 275 20.11 -10.64 -14.62
C ASN A 275 19.09 -9.86 -13.77
N LEU A 276 18.23 -9.06 -14.39
CA LEU A 276 17.27 -8.23 -13.67
C LEU A 276 16.23 -9.12 -12.96
N SER A 277 16.10 -8.87 -11.66
CA SER A 277 15.18 -9.58 -10.76
C SER A 277 14.07 -8.68 -10.26
N ILE A 278 14.33 -7.37 -10.12
CA ILE A 278 13.35 -6.38 -9.65
C ILE A 278 13.31 -5.24 -10.65
N LEU A 279 12.14 -4.98 -11.22
CA LEU A 279 11.89 -3.86 -12.11
C LEU A 279 10.66 -3.08 -11.62
N ASN A 280 10.87 -1.83 -11.23
CA ASN A 280 9.77 -0.94 -10.87
C ASN A 280 9.65 0.18 -11.90
N MET A 281 8.49 0.24 -12.58
CA MET A 281 8.15 1.28 -13.55
C MET A 281 6.76 1.86 -13.24
N GLN A 282 6.38 1.88 -11.96
CA GLN A 282 5.11 2.45 -11.51
C GLN A 282 4.98 3.90 -12.00
N ASN A 283 3.78 4.28 -12.47
CA ASN A 283 3.44 5.62 -12.90
C ASN A 283 4.33 6.16 -14.04
N CYS A 284 4.75 5.28 -14.95
CA CYS A 284 5.44 5.64 -16.19
C CYS A 284 4.45 5.69 -17.35
N HIS A 285 3.83 6.87 -17.56
CA HIS A 285 2.70 7.03 -18.48
C HIS A 285 3.01 6.78 -19.97
N ALA A 286 4.27 6.86 -20.40
CA ALA A 286 4.67 6.70 -21.80
C ALA A 286 5.05 5.25 -22.17
N ILE A 287 4.87 4.29 -21.25
CA ILE A 287 5.04 2.85 -21.52
C ILE A 287 3.71 2.31 -22.05
N THR A 288 3.76 1.61 -23.17
CA THR A 288 2.61 1.01 -23.85
C THR A 288 2.72 -0.51 -23.90
N ASN A 289 1.73 -1.15 -24.53
CA ASN A 289 1.76 -2.59 -24.82
C ASN A 289 3.00 -3.04 -25.59
N VAL A 290 3.62 -2.16 -26.40
CA VAL A 290 4.83 -2.52 -27.16
C VAL A 290 6.00 -2.79 -26.22
N GLY A 291 6.23 -1.92 -25.23
CA GLY A 291 7.28 -2.14 -24.23
C GLY A 291 6.93 -3.29 -23.28
N ALA A 292 5.67 -3.40 -22.88
CA ALA A 292 5.23 -4.48 -21.99
C ALA A 292 5.34 -5.88 -22.63
N ALA A 293 5.09 -5.98 -23.93
CA ALA A 293 5.21 -7.23 -24.67
C ALA A 293 6.64 -7.79 -24.63
N GLU A 294 7.68 -6.95 -24.52
CA GLU A 294 9.08 -7.37 -24.50
C GLU A 294 9.56 -7.87 -23.13
N LEU A 295 8.72 -7.81 -22.09
CA LEU A 295 9.05 -8.31 -20.75
C LEU A 295 9.32 -9.83 -20.73
N HIS A 296 8.88 -10.57 -21.75
CA HIS A 296 9.13 -12.01 -21.88
C HIS A 296 10.63 -12.36 -21.95
N HIS A 297 11.49 -11.43 -22.36
CA HIS A 297 12.93 -11.63 -22.38
C HIS A 297 13.55 -11.74 -20.98
N LEU A 298 12.93 -11.13 -19.96
CA LEU A 298 13.45 -11.10 -18.59
C LEU A 298 13.09 -12.36 -17.79
N ARG A 299 13.79 -13.46 -18.07
CA ARG A 299 13.52 -14.79 -17.44
C ARG A 299 13.82 -14.88 -15.95
N ASN A 300 14.60 -13.95 -15.40
CA ASN A 300 14.96 -13.92 -13.99
C ASN A 300 14.11 -12.94 -13.17
N LEU A 301 13.10 -12.31 -13.78
CA LEU A 301 12.25 -11.35 -13.09
C LEU A 301 11.44 -12.03 -12.00
N VAL A 302 11.50 -11.47 -10.80
CA VAL A 302 10.83 -11.95 -9.58
C VAL A 302 9.78 -10.95 -9.13
N ASP A 303 10.06 -9.66 -9.28
CA ASP A 303 9.23 -8.55 -8.84
C ASP A 303 9.08 -7.52 -9.96
N LEU A 304 7.84 -7.23 -10.31
CA LEU A 304 7.48 -6.25 -11.32
C LEU A 304 6.34 -5.37 -10.81
N ASN A 305 6.55 -4.06 -10.93
CA ASN A 305 5.52 -3.07 -10.68
C ASN A 305 5.27 -2.21 -11.92
N LEU A 306 4.07 -2.33 -12.49
CA LEU A 306 3.55 -1.54 -13.61
C LEU A 306 2.31 -0.72 -13.19
N SER A 307 2.09 -0.55 -11.89
CA SER A 307 0.92 0.16 -11.38
C SER A 307 0.86 1.58 -11.95
N HIS A 308 -0.35 2.06 -12.27
CA HIS A 308 -0.60 3.39 -12.86
C HIS A 308 0.05 3.64 -14.23
N CYS A 309 0.47 2.59 -14.96
CA CYS A 309 0.87 2.71 -16.36
C CYS A 309 -0.35 2.63 -17.27
N GLU A 310 -1.15 3.69 -17.33
CA GLU A 310 -2.48 3.72 -17.97
C GLU A 310 -2.53 3.23 -19.44
N GLN A 311 -1.43 3.32 -20.18
CA GLN A 311 -1.34 2.89 -21.59
C GLN A 311 -0.98 1.40 -21.75
N VAL A 312 -0.70 0.68 -20.65
CA VAL A 312 -0.50 -0.76 -20.64
C VAL A 312 -1.84 -1.44 -20.36
N THR A 313 -2.28 -2.29 -21.29
CA THR A 313 -3.52 -3.06 -21.20
C THR A 313 -3.24 -4.55 -21.09
N GLY A 314 -4.31 -5.35 -20.97
CA GLY A 314 -4.24 -6.82 -20.92
C GLY A 314 -3.41 -7.45 -22.04
N GLU A 315 -3.53 -6.96 -23.28
CA GLU A 315 -2.78 -7.46 -24.44
C GLU A 315 -1.26 -7.38 -24.26
N GLY A 316 -0.76 -6.28 -23.68
CA GLY A 316 0.67 -6.10 -23.42
C GLY A 316 1.18 -7.07 -22.36
N ILE A 317 0.39 -7.29 -21.30
CA ILE A 317 0.72 -8.22 -20.21
C ILE A 317 0.65 -9.67 -20.67
N GLU A 318 -0.35 -10.03 -21.48
CA GLU A 318 -0.50 -11.37 -22.05
C GLU A 318 0.68 -11.72 -22.97
N ARG A 319 1.03 -10.82 -23.90
CA ARG A 319 2.18 -11.04 -24.80
C ARG A 319 3.53 -11.01 -24.10
N GLY A 320 3.65 -10.24 -23.02
CA GLY A 320 4.88 -10.14 -22.24
C GLY A 320 5.00 -11.25 -21.21
N LEU A 321 4.25 -11.12 -20.11
CA LEU A 321 4.42 -11.98 -18.93
C LEU A 321 3.80 -13.37 -19.11
N CYS A 322 2.70 -13.48 -19.85
CA CYS A 322 1.96 -14.74 -20.03
C CYS A 322 2.40 -15.51 -21.30
N SER A 323 3.45 -15.05 -21.99
CA SER A 323 3.99 -15.76 -23.17
C SER A 323 4.58 -17.13 -22.83
N CYS A 324 5.08 -17.29 -21.61
CA CYS A 324 5.65 -18.54 -21.11
C CYS A 324 5.49 -18.66 -19.60
N VAL A 325 5.38 -19.91 -19.12
CA VAL A 325 5.22 -20.17 -17.69
C VAL A 325 6.48 -19.74 -16.92
N ASN A 326 6.33 -18.79 -16.00
CA ASN A 326 7.43 -18.31 -15.16
C ASN A 326 7.22 -18.72 -13.70
N THR A 327 8.01 -19.69 -13.25
CA THR A 327 7.96 -20.22 -11.88
C THR A 327 8.76 -19.41 -10.86
N LYS A 328 9.60 -18.48 -11.32
CA LYS A 328 10.42 -17.60 -10.46
C LYS A 328 9.66 -16.35 -10.04
N PHE A 329 8.67 -15.93 -10.84
CA PHE A 329 7.88 -14.73 -10.57
C PHE A 329 7.13 -14.85 -9.25
N ARG A 330 7.24 -13.83 -8.39
CA ARG A 330 6.66 -13.86 -7.03
C ARG A 330 5.80 -12.67 -6.70
N ARG A 331 6.09 -11.48 -7.24
CA ARG A 331 5.40 -10.24 -6.88
C ARG A 331 5.01 -9.50 -8.16
N LEU A 332 3.72 -9.24 -8.31
CA LEU A 332 3.15 -8.57 -9.47
C LEU A 332 2.19 -7.48 -9.01
N PHE A 333 2.48 -6.24 -9.37
CA PHE A 333 1.66 -5.07 -9.03
C PHE A 333 1.14 -4.42 -10.31
N LEU A 334 -0.19 -4.44 -10.48
CA LEU A 334 -0.90 -4.00 -11.69
C LEU A 334 -2.03 -3.01 -11.37
N THR A 335 -1.89 -2.26 -10.28
CA THR A 335 -2.93 -1.35 -9.78
C THR A 335 -3.26 -0.28 -10.80
N ALA A 336 -4.56 0.00 -10.99
CA ALA A 336 -5.09 1.00 -11.91
C ALA A 336 -4.69 0.80 -13.38
N LEU A 337 -4.55 -0.46 -13.81
CA LEU A 337 -4.42 -0.81 -15.23
C LEU A 337 -5.76 -1.20 -15.85
N SER A 338 -5.91 -0.90 -17.14
CA SER A 338 -7.08 -1.31 -17.93
C SER A 338 -6.91 -2.74 -18.42
N LEU A 339 -7.15 -3.68 -17.51
CA LEU A 339 -7.07 -5.12 -17.77
C LEU A 339 -8.46 -5.71 -18.06
N ASP A 340 -8.47 -6.87 -18.70
CA ASP A 340 -9.65 -7.69 -18.94
C ASP A 340 -9.60 -8.96 -18.06
N GLU A 341 -10.74 -9.61 -17.87
CA GLU A 341 -10.86 -10.84 -17.09
C GLU A 341 -9.91 -11.95 -17.59
N ARG A 342 -9.82 -12.11 -18.91
CA ARG A 342 -8.98 -13.11 -19.57
C ARG A 342 -7.51 -12.96 -19.19
N THR A 343 -7.03 -11.72 -19.08
CA THR A 343 -5.66 -11.42 -18.69
C THR A 343 -5.34 -11.95 -17.29
N ILE A 344 -6.26 -11.80 -16.33
CA ILE A 344 -6.05 -12.32 -14.97
C ILE A 344 -6.09 -13.86 -14.97
N CYS A 345 -6.95 -14.48 -15.77
CA CYS A 345 -6.96 -15.94 -15.92
C CYS A 345 -5.61 -16.46 -16.45
N HIS A 346 -5.06 -15.82 -17.48
CA HIS A 346 -3.72 -16.14 -18.00
C HIS A 346 -2.62 -15.90 -16.95
N ILE A 347 -2.66 -14.78 -16.22
CA ILE A 347 -1.73 -14.53 -15.10
C ILE A 347 -1.81 -15.65 -14.05
N ALA A 348 -3.02 -16.13 -13.74
CA ALA A 348 -3.21 -17.21 -12.77
C ALA A 348 -2.64 -18.55 -13.25
N GLU A 349 -2.79 -18.85 -14.54
CA GLU A 349 -2.32 -20.10 -15.16
C GLU A 349 -0.81 -20.10 -15.39
N ASP A 350 -0.25 -19.02 -15.94
CA ASP A 350 1.14 -18.95 -16.39
C ASP A 350 2.12 -18.54 -15.28
N LEU A 351 1.64 -17.93 -14.18
CA LEU A 351 2.46 -17.51 -13.04
C LEU A 351 2.06 -18.24 -11.74
N PRO A 352 2.28 -19.57 -11.63
CA PRO A 352 1.87 -20.37 -10.48
C PRO A 352 2.69 -20.07 -9.20
N GLY A 353 3.86 -19.43 -9.34
CA GLY A 353 4.77 -19.10 -8.24
C GLY A 353 4.46 -17.81 -7.49
N LEU A 354 3.36 -17.13 -7.83
CA LEU A 354 2.98 -15.84 -7.28
C LEU A 354 2.70 -15.91 -5.77
N THR A 355 3.24 -14.93 -5.07
CA THR A 355 3.09 -14.75 -3.62
C THR A 355 2.39 -13.43 -3.28
N HIS A 356 2.57 -12.41 -4.12
CA HIS A 356 1.90 -11.11 -3.96
C HIS A 356 1.31 -10.70 -5.30
N LEU A 357 0.01 -10.44 -5.30
CA LEU A 357 -0.74 -9.97 -6.47
C LEU A 357 -1.57 -8.76 -6.08
N ASP A 358 -1.33 -7.64 -6.75
CA ASP A 358 -2.11 -6.41 -6.60
C ASP A 358 -2.84 -6.07 -7.89
N LEU A 359 -4.17 -6.07 -7.81
CA LEU A 359 -5.12 -5.80 -8.88
C LEU A 359 -6.07 -4.66 -8.48
N GLY A 360 -5.65 -3.77 -7.58
CA GLY A 360 -6.47 -2.65 -7.15
C GLY A 360 -6.90 -1.77 -8.32
N TRP A 361 -8.14 -1.28 -8.31
CA TRP A 361 -8.71 -0.39 -9.33
C TRP A 361 -8.81 -1.01 -10.74
N CYS A 362 -8.68 -2.33 -10.88
CA CYS A 362 -8.92 -3.04 -12.14
C CYS A 362 -10.40 -3.44 -12.29
N PHE A 363 -11.28 -2.43 -12.45
CA PHE A 363 -12.74 -2.57 -12.40
C PHE A 363 -13.34 -3.60 -13.37
N ASN A 364 -12.73 -3.77 -14.54
CA ASN A 364 -13.24 -4.68 -15.57
C ASN A 364 -12.67 -6.09 -15.49
N ALA A 365 -11.49 -6.24 -14.91
CA ALA A 365 -10.75 -7.49 -14.91
C ALA A 365 -11.12 -8.39 -13.73
N VAL A 366 -11.31 -7.79 -12.55
CA VAL A 366 -11.59 -8.55 -11.33
C VAL A 366 -13.08 -8.90 -11.28
N THR A 367 -13.39 -10.14 -11.62
CA THR A 367 -14.71 -10.76 -11.63
C THR A 367 -14.66 -12.06 -10.83
N ASP A 368 -15.82 -12.69 -10.67
CA ASP A 368 -15.90 -13.98 -9.98
C ASP A 368 -15.05 -15.05 -10.69
N ILE A 369 -15.06 -15.07 -12.03
CA ILE A 369 -14.31 -16.04 -12.84
C ILE A 369 -12.80 -15.85 -12.67
N SER A 370 -12.30 -14.61 -12.71
CA SER A 370 -10.85 -14.37 -12.58
C SER A 370 -10.34 -14.68 -11.16
N ILE A 371 -11.13 -14.41 -10.12
CA ILE A 371 -10.79 -14.81 -8.76
C ILE A 371 -10.83 -16.33 -8.57
N GLN A 372 -11.78 -17.03 -9.21
CA GLN A 372 -11.80 -18.48 -9.24
C GLN A 372 -10.54 -19.07 -9.90
N ALA A 373 -10.07 -18.47 -11.00
CA ALA A 373 -8.82 -18.87 -11.64
C ALA A 373 -7.61 -18.69 -10.71
N ILE A 374 -7.55 -17.57 -9.96
CA ILE A 374 -6.53 -17.33 -8.92
C ILE A 374 -6.62 -18.41 -7.83
N CYS A 375 -7.81 -18.67 -7.29
CA CYS A 375 -8.01 -19.68 -6.24
C CYS A 375 -7.72 -21.11 -6.74
N ARG A 376 -7.83 -21.36 -8.05
CA ARG A 376 -7.49 -22.64 -8.68
C ARG A 376 -5.99 -22.91 -8.69
N HIS A 377 -5.20 -21.94 -9.15
CA HIS A 377 -3.78 -22.14 -9.49
C HIS A 377 -2.79 -21.56 -8.46
N GLN A 378 -3.13 -20.49 -7.75
CA GLN A 378 -2.21 -19.71 -6.89
C GLN A 378 -2.31 -20.06 -5.40
N VAL A 379 -2.12 -21.34 -5.05
CA VAL A 379 -2.31 -21.82 -3.65
C VAL A 379 -1.34 -21.20 -2.64
N TRP A 380 -0.19 -20.70 -3.11
CA TRP A 380 0.89 -20.15 -2.27
C TRP A 380 0.81 -18.62 -2.09
N LEU A 381 -0.29 -18.00 -2.51
CA LEU A 381 -0.47 -16.56 -2.40
C LEU A 381 -0.48 -16.13 -0.93
N ARG A 382 0.34 -15.12 -0.61
CA ARG A 382 0.48 -14.51 0.71
C ARG A 382 -0.17 -13.14 0.80
N SER A 383 -0.23 -12.40 -0.31
CA SER A 383 -0.89 -11.09 -0.38
C SER A 383 -1.78 -11.00 -1.60
N LEU A 384 -3.04 -10.65 -1.39
CA LEU A 384 -4.00 -10.37 -2.45
C LEU A 384 -4.67 -9.02 -2.21
N LYS A 385 -4.51 -8.09 -3.17
CA LYS A 385 -5.11 -6.76 -3.11
C LYS A 385 -6.11 -6.56 -4.23
N LEU A 386 -7.37 -6.35 -3.87
CA LEU A 386 -8.52 -6.19 -4.76
C LEU A 386 -9.27 -4.88 -4.43
N THR A 387 -8.53 -3.79 -4.24
CA THR A 387 -9.12 -2.49 -3.92
C THR A 387 -10.10 -2.05 -5.01
N ARG A 388 -11.33 -1.66 -4.63
CA ARG A 388 -12.42 -1.18 -5.49
C ARG A 388 -12.73 -2.07 -6.68
N CYS A 389 -12.83 -3.38 -6.44
CA CYS A 389 -13.28 -4.34 -7.45
C CYS A 389 -14.80 -4.53 -7.36
N ASP A 390 -15.57 -3.68 -8.04
CA ASP A 390 -17.04 -3.62 -7.92
C ASP A 390 -17.79 -4.80 -8.53
N LYS A 391 -17.16 -5.58 -9.42
CA LYS A 391 -17.78 -6.75 -10.07
C LYS A 391 -17.65 -8.04 -9.25
N LEU A 392 -16.78 -8.07 -8.25
CA LEU A 392 -16.54 -9.23 -7.39
C LEU A 392 -17.70 -9.43 -6.41
N THR A 393 -18.23 -10.65 -6.34
CA THR A 393 -19.34 -11.05 -5.46
C THR A 393 -18.96 -12.19 -4.52
N ASP A 394 -19.86 -12.54 -3.61
CA ASP A 394 -19.67 -13.70 -2.71
C ASP A 394 -19.49 -15.02 -3.48
N ALA A 395 -20.09 -15.17 -4.67
CA ALA A 395 -19.93 -16.37 -5.49
C ALA A 395 -18.48 -16.55 -5.94
N GLY A 396 -17.81 -15.46 -6.34
CA GLY A 396 -16.41 -15.46 -6.72
C GLY A 396 -15.46 -15.82 -5.58
N LEU A 397 -15.79 -15.46 -4.33
CA LEU A 397 -14.97 -15.79 -3.16
C LEU A 397 -15.26 -17.18 -2.58
N THR A 398 -16.52 -17.62 -2.61
CA THR A 398 -16.95 -18.91 -2.05
C THR A 398 -16.80 -20.07 -3.02
N GLY A 399 -16.86 -19.80 -4.33
CA GLY A 399 -16.99 -20.82 -5.38
C GLY A 399 -18.40 -21.40 -5.52
N MET A 400 -19.37 -20.91 -4.74
CA MET A 400 -20.75 -21.42 -4.75
C MET A 400 -21.54 -20.86 -5.93
N GLY A 401 -22.29 -21.72 -6.63
CA GLY A 401 -23.18 -21.30 -7.73
C GLY A 401 -22.50 -21.00 -9.06
N LEU A 402 -21.17 -21.19 -9.16
CA LEU A 402 -20.43 -21.05 -10.41
C LEU A 402 -20.38 -22.41 -11.12
N ARG A 403 -21.19 -22.60 -12.16
CA ARG A 403 -21.15 -23.81 -12.99
C ARG A 403 -19.81 -23.88 -13.72
N ALA A 404 -19.08 -24.98 -13.58
CA ALA A 404 -17.90 -25.27 -14.39
C ALA A 404 -18.34 -25.53 -15.85
N GLY A 405 -18.38 -24.49 -16.70
CA GLY A 405 -18.69 -24.71 -18.12
C GLY A 405 -19.19 -23.54 -18.97
N GLU A 406 -18.95 -22.27 -18.63
CA GLU A 406 -19.21 -21.15 -19.55
C GLU A 406 -17.90 -20.53 -20.05
N SER A 407 -17.07 -21.37 -20.66
CA SER A 407 -16.08 -20.92 -21.65
C SER A 407 -16.77 -20.83 -23.01
N GLY A 408 -17.13 -19.61 -23.43
CA GLY A 408 -17.54 -19.30 -24.80
C GLY A 408 -19.04 -19.24 -25.05
N GLU A 409 -19.50 -18.07 -25.50
CA GLU A 409 -20.74 -17.85 -26.27
C GLU A 409 -22.09 -18.06 -25.56
N THR A 410 -22.48 -17.17 -24.63
CA THR A 410 -23.93 -16.96 -24.38
C THR A 410 -24.34 -15.57 -23.85
N GLU A 411 -23.66 -14.47 -24.22
CA GLU A 411 -24.22 -13.12 -24.00
C GLU A 411 -25.27 -12.68 -25.05
N GLN A 412 -25.80 -13.60 -25.87
CA GLN A 412 -26.88 -13.30 -26.83
C GLN A 412 -28.18 -14.10 -26.62
N GLN A 413 -28.34 -14.83 -25.50
CA GLN A 413 -29.52 -15.71 -25.35
C GLN A 413 -30.37 -15.54 -24.10
N GLU A 414 -30.12 -14.54 -23.24
CA GLU A 414 -31.08 -14.16 -22.19
C GLU A 414 -32.15 -13.16 -22.67
N ASN A 415 -32.02 -12.58 -23.87
CA ASN A 415 -33.07 -11.77 -24.51
C ASN A 415 -34.03 -12.56 -25.42
N LYS A 416 -34.04 -13.90 -25.37
CA LYS A 416 -34.94 -14.74 -26.19
C LYS A 416 -35.88 -15.65 -25.42
N THR A 417 -35.78 -15.71 -24.09
CA THR A 417 -36.61 -16.61 -23.26
C THR A 417 -37.82 -15.91 -22.64
N GLU A 418 -37.83 -14.57 -22.52
CA GLU A 418 -39.06 -13.81 -22.19
C GLU A 418 -39.96 -13.54 -23.42
N ALA A 419 -39.49 -13.84 -24.63
CA ALA A 419 -40.26 -13.68 -25.88
C ALA A 419 -40.89 -14.98 -26.42
N ARG A 420 -40.72 -16.12 -25.71
CA ARG A 420 -41.21 -17.43 -26.15
C ARG A 420 -42.30 -18.06 -25.27
N GLU A 421 -42.75 -17.39 -24.20
CA GLU A 421 -43.94 -17.79 -23.43
C GLU A 421 -45.21 -16.97 -23.77
N LEU A 422 -45.19 -16.14 -24.81
CA LEU A 422 -46.35 -15.35 -25.25
C LEU A 422 -46.90 -15.71 -26.64
N VAL A 423 -46.49 -16.83 -27.25
CA VAL A 423 -46.92 -17.19 -28.62
C VAL A 423 -47.56 -18.59 -28.74
N GLU A 424 -47.80 -19.32 -27.64
CA GLU A 424 -48.39 -20.68 -27.72
C GLU A 424 -49.79 -20.85 -27.11
N ASN A 425 -50.55 -19.78 -26.87
CA ASN A 425 -51.94 -19.87 -26.40
C ASN A 425 -52.96 -19.07 -27.22
N GLU A 426 -52.74 -18.90 -28.53
CA GLU A 426 -53.81 -18.52 -29.46
C GLU A 426 -53.75 -19.41 -30.70
N ILE A 427 -54.41 -20.57 -30.65
CA ILE A 427 -55.19 -21.19 -31.74
C ILE A 427 -56.05 -22.27 -31.08
N ASN A 428 -57.31 -21.94 -30.78
CA ASN A 428 -58.46 -22.83 -30.90
C ASN A 428 -59.77 -22.07 -30.62
N GLY A 429 -60.39 -21.60 -31.70
CA GLY A 429 -61.81 -21.84 -31.97
C GLY A 429 -62.90 -21.11 -31.15
N MET A 430 -63.37 -19.99 -31.74
CA MET A 430 -64.78 -19.63 -31.95
C MET A 430 -65.65 -19.03 -30.81
N PRO A 431 -66.70 -18.23 -31.17
CA PRO A 431 -67.02 -16.96 -30.51
C PRO A 431 -68.43 -16.92 -29.87
N CYS A 432 -68.70 -15.95 -29.00
CA CYS A 432 -70.06 -15.56 -28.60
C CYS A 432 -70.19 -14.04 -28.37
N ILE A 433 -70.68 -13.39 -29.42
CA ILE A 433 -71.64 -12.27 -29.51
C ILE A 433 -72.09 -11.61 -28.19
N GLY A 434 -72.02 -10.27 -28.12
CA GLY A 434 -72.88 -9.49 -27.20
C GLY A 434 -72.52 -8.01 -27.00
N ASN A 435 -72.95 -7.18 -27.96
CA ASN A 435 -73.39 -5.78 -27.87
C ASN A 435 -72.62 -4.66 -27.13
N ASP A 436 -72.56 -3.55 -27.87
CA ASP A 436 -72.60 -2.15 -27.44
C ASP A 436 -71.30 -1.50 -26.92
N GLY A 437 -70.60 -0.88 -27.88
CA GLY A 437 -70.39 0.57 -27.90
C GLY A 437 -69.89 1.26 -26.63
N VAL A 438 -68.60 1.65 -26.66
CA VAL A 438 -68.03 3.00 -26.40
C VAL A 438 -66.65 2.83 -25.78
N LEU A 439 -65.63 3.24 -26.55
CA LEU A 439 -64.26 3.43 -26.08
C LEU A 439 -64.23 4.49 -24.97
N HIS A 440 -63.58 4.19 -23.84
CA HIS A 440 -62.65 5.12 -23.21
C HIS A 440 -61.42 4.33 -22.74
N SER A 441 -60.26 4.80 -23.18
CA SER A 441 -58.94 4.32 -22.87
C SER A 441 -58.61 4.56 -21.40
N ASP A 442 -58.30 3.51 -20.65
CA ASP A 442 -57.44 3.62 -19.48
C ASP A 442 -56.64 2.32 -19.27
N ARG A 443 -55.49 2.21 -19.94
CA ARG A 443 -54.40 1.30 -19.55
C ARG A 443 -53.16 2.14 -19.28
N LEU A 444 -53.02 2.56 -18.03
CA LEU A 444 -51.76 3.00 -17.45
C LEU A 444 -50.73 1.87 -17.54
N HIS A 445 -49.85 1.95 -18.54
CA HIS A 445 -48.58 1.22 -18.53
C HIS A 445 -47.72 1.74 -17.37
N ARG A 446 -47.63 0.98 -16.28
CA ARG A 446 -46.58 1.21 -15.27
C ARG A 446 -45.23 0.84 -15.88
N ILE A 447 -44.58 1.82 -16.49
CA ILE A 447 -43.15 1.76 -16.80
C ILE A 447 -42.42 1.85 -15.45
N SER A 448 -41.78 0.76 -15.01
CA SER A 448 -40.93 0.76 -13.83
C SER A 448 -39.66 1.57 -14.14
N LEU A 449 -39.71 2.88 -13.88
CA LEU A 449 -38.56 3.78 -13.84
C LEU A 449 -37.70 3.46 -12.62
N ARG A 450 -37.04 2.30 -12.59
CA ARG A 450 -35.96 2.04 -11.63
C ARG A 450 -34.67 2.60 -12.20
N SER A 451 -33.92 3.34 -11.40
CA SER A 451 -32.56 3.74 -11.79
C SER A 451 -31.67 2.49 -11.96
N ARG A 452 -30.59 2.57 -12.75
CA ARG A 452 -29.63 1.46 -12.90
C ARG A 452 -29.12 0.94 -11.55
N ALA A 453 -28.95 1.85 -10.58
CA ALA A 453 -28.59 1.53 -9.20
C ALA A 453 -29.67 0.74 -8.45
N GLU A 454 -30.96 1.09 -8.60
CA GLU A 454 -32.06 0.35 -8.00
C GLU A 454 -32.24 -1.03 -8.62
N GLN A 455 -32.00 -1.18 -9.91
CA GLN A 455 -32.02 -2.47 -10.58
C GLN A 455 -30.85 -3.37 -10.12
N ASP A 456 -29.67 -2.78 -9.95
CA ASP A 456 -28.50 -3.48 -9.39
C ASP A 456 -28.75 -3.94 -7.95
N ILE A 457 -29.39 -3.11 -7.10
CA ILE A 457 -29.78 -3.48 -5.72
C ILE A 457 -30.76 -4.66 -5.71
N VAL A 458 -31.74 -4.68 -6.62
CA VAL A 458 -32.71 -5.80 -6.70
C VAL A 458 -32.04 -7.09 -7.17
N ASN A 459 -31.17 -7.00 -8.18
CA ASN A 459 -30.43 -8.14 -8.70
C ASN A 459 -29.44 -8.69 -7.66
N ASP A 460 -28.86 -7.81 -6.85
CA ASP A 460 -28.01 -8.16 -5.71
C ASP A 460 -28.81 -8.86 -4.60
N ALA A 461 -29.98 -8.33 -4.22
CA ALA A 461 -30.87 -8.97 -3.24
C ALA A 461 -31.37 -10.35 -3.70
N LYS A 462 -31.68 -10.53 -5.00
CA LYS A 462 -32.05 -11.83 -5.58
C LYS A 462 -30.87 -12.82 -5.53
N ARG A 463 -29.66 -12.39 -5.92
CA ARG A 463 -28.44 -13.21 -5.82
C ARG A 463 -28.17 -13.64 -4.38
N LYS A 464 -28.25 -12.70 -3.42
CA LYS A 464 -28.10 -12.97 -1.99
C LYS A 464 -29.07 -14.05 -1.51
N LYS A 465 -30.34 -14.00 -1.94
CA LYS A 465 -31.35 -15.01 -1.58
C LYS A 465 -31.02 -16.40 -2.14
N VAL A 466 -30.53 -16.48 -3.38
CA VAL A 466 -30.12 -17.75 -4.00
C VAL A 466 -28.94 -18.36 -3.28
N ILE A 467 -27.89 -17.58 -3.00
CA ILE A 467 -26.70 -18.08 -2.30
C ILE A 467 -27.04 -18.51 -0.87
N LEU A 468 -27.87 -17.74 -0.15
CA LEU A 468 -28.34 -18.13 1.19
C LEU A 468 -29.11 -19.45 1.19
N GLN A 469 -29.99 -19.67 0.20
CA GLN A 469 -30.70 -20.96 0.05
C GLN A 469 -29.72 -22.11 -0.26
N MET A 470 -28.72 -21.89 -1.11
CA MET A 470 -27.71 -22.91 -1.40
C MET A 470 -26.80 -23.23 -0.19
N CYS A 471 -26.60 -22.27 0.73
CA CYS A 471 -25.88 -22.51 1.98
C CYS A 471 -26.71 -23.26 3.03
N GLU A 472 -28.04 -23.19 2.97
CA GLU A 472 -28.96 -23.86 3.90
C GLU A 472 -29.18 -25.36 3.56
N ASP A 473 -28.93 -25.77 2.31
CA ASP A 473 -29.12 -27.14 1.82
C ASP A 473 -27.89 -28.09 1.99
N GLN A 474 -26.85 -27.68 2.73
CA GLN A 474 -25.62 -28.46 2.86
C GLN A 474 -25.71 -29.63 3.86
N ASP A 475 -26.29 -30.76 3.42
CA ASP A 475 -26.01 -32.09 4.00
C ASP A 475 -25.84 -33.21 2.95
N THR A 476 -25.89 -32.90 1.64
CA THR A 476 -25.75 -33.94 0.61
C THR A 476 -24.90 -33.52 -0.57
N GLU A 477 -23.80 -34.26 -0.71
CA GLU A 477 -23.13 -34.67 -1.94
C GLU A 477 -22.29 -33.65 -2.73
N GLU A 478 -21.15 -34.18 -3.20
CA GLU A 478 -20.15 -33.56 -4.07
C GLU A 478 -20.79 -33.08 -5.38
N ILE A 479 -21.36 -31.88 -5.37
CA ILE A 479 -21.62 -31.11 -6.58
C ILE A 479 -20.35 -30.33 -6.87
N GLU A 480 -19.84 -30.43 -8.10
CA GLU A 480 -18.64 -29.74 -8.62
C GLU A 480 -18.75 -28.21 -8.47
N ASN A 481 -18.54 -27.74 -7.24
CA ASN A 481 -18.56 -26.34 -6.83
C ASN A 481 -17.17 -25.73 -7.06
N GLY A 482 -17.11 -24.45 -7.38
CA GLY A 482 -15.87 -23.72 -7.63
C GLY A 482 -14.86 -23.73 -6.46
N PHE A 483 -13.71 -23.14 -6.67
CA PHE A 483 -12.62 -23.03 -5.72
C PHE A 483 -12.85 -21.87 -4.72
N SER A 484 -13.07 -22.21 -3.44
CA SER A 484 -13.16 -21.22 -2.36
C SER A 484 -11.82 -20.53 -2.07
N LEU A 485 -11.87 -19.26 -1.69
CA LEU A 485 -10.72 -18.48 -1.22
C LEU A 485 -10.01 -19.16 -0.03
N ALA A 486 -10.72 -19.96 0.77
CA ALA A 486 -10.18 -20.73 1.90
C ALA A 486 -9.04 -21.70 1.51
N ARG A 487 -8.89 -22.02 0.21
CA ARG A 487 -7.74 -22.80 -0.29
C ARG A 487 -6.40 -22.09 -0.11
N LEU A 488 -6.39 -20.76 -0.04
CA LEU A 488 -5.19 -19.93 0.15
C LEU A 488 -4.72 -19.96 1.62
N LYS A 489 -4.32 -21.13 2.11
CA LYS A 489 -4.00 -21.35 3.54
C LYS A 489 -2.86 -20.46 4.06
N GLY A 490 -1.96 -20.03 3.18
CA GLY A 490 -0.81 -19.17 3.49
C GLY A 490 -1.08 -17.67 3.35
N LEU A 491 -2.32 -17.24 3.14
CA LEU A 491 -2.67 -15.83 2.96
C LEU A 491 -2.43 -15.04 4.26
N GLN A 492 -1.68 -13.95 4.15
CA GLN A 492 -1.25 -13.07 5.25
C GLN A 492 -1.82 -11.66 5.11
N GLU A 493 -2.03 -11.18 3.88
CA GLU A 493 -2.57 -9.85 3.57
C GLU A 493 -3.73 -9.98 2.58
N LEU A 494 -4.89 -9.44 2.94
CA LEU A 494 -6.07 -9.36 2.08
C LEU A 494 -6.64 -7.95 2.13
N ASN A 495 -6.74 -7.30 0.97
CA ASN A 495 -7.35 -5.98 0.85
C ASN A 495 -8.55 -6.04 -0.09
N LEU A 496 -9.75 -5.78 0.45
CA LEU A 496 -11.03 -5.76 -0.25
C LEU A 496 -11.70 -4.37 -0.14
N CYS A 497 -10.93 -3.33 0.17
CA CYS A 497 -11.44 -1.97 0.34
C CYS A 497 -12.31 -1.55 -0.85
N GLY A 498 -13.56 -1.20 -0.60
CA GLY A 498 -14.52 -0.74 -1.61
C GLY A 498 -15.10 -1.84 -2.50
N CYS A 499 -14.93 -3.12 -2.17
CA CYS A 499 -15.70 -4.20 -2.81
C CYS A 499 -17.13 -4.24 -2.25
N ASN A 500 -18.04 -3.53 -2.92
CA ASN A 500 -19.38 -3.26 -2.39
C ASN A 500 -20.38 -4.43 -2.48
N ARG A 501 -20.10 -5.47 -3.28
CA ARG A 501 -20.98 -6.64 -3.50
C ARG A 501 -20.57 -7.87 -2.67
N ILE A 502 -19.69 -7.67 -1.70
CA ILE A 502 -19.27 -8.69 -0.74
C ILE A 502 -20.17 -8.57 0.49
N THR A 503 -20.75 -9.69 0.92
CA THR A 503 -21.65 -9.75 2.08
C THR A 503 -21.12 -10.71 3.16
N ASP A 504 -21.85 -10.81 4.27
CA ASP A 504 -21.55 -11.73 5.38
C ASP A 504 -21.39 -13.19 4.95
N VAL A 505 -21.95 -13.58 3.79
CA VAL A 505 -21.84 -14.94 3.26
C VAL A 505 -20.38 -15.30 2.98
N SER A 506 -19.64 -14.45 2.26
CA SER A 506 -18.22 -14.73 2.00
C SER A 506 -17.41 -14.71 3.29
N LEU A 507 -17.64 -13.75 4.20
CA LEU A 507 -16.97 -13.74 5.51
C LEU A 507 -17.22 -15.03 6.30
N LYS A 508 -18.42 -15.60 6.22
CA LYS A 508 -18.76 -16.84 6.92
C LYS A 508 -18.17 -18.09 6.26
N TYR A 509 -18.19 -18.20 4.93
CA TYR A 509 -17.88 -19.46 4.24
C TYR A 509 -16.55 -19.48 3.47
N ALA A 510 -16.01 -18.33 3.07
CA ALA A 510 -14.76 -18.24 2.30
C ALA A 510 -13.54 -17.87 3.16
N PHE A 511 -13.74 -17.25 4.32
CA PHE A 511 -12.64 -16.74 5.14
C PHE A 511 -12.32 -17.74 6.25
N SER A 512 -11.26 -18.50 6.04
CA SER A 512 -10.70 -19.43 7.03
C SER A 512 -9.19 -19.48 6.87
N PHE A 513 -8.52 -18.48 7.44
CA PHE A 513 -7.09 -18.25 7.28
C PHE A 513 -6.42 -18.15 8.65
N LEU A 514 -5.56 -19.11 8.94
CA LEU A 514 -4.82 -19.16 10.21
C LEU A 514 -3.61 -18.22 10.22
N GLU A 515 -3.12 -17.81 9.05
CA GLU A 515 -1.96 -16.92 8.91
C GLU A 515 -2.33 -15.47 8.56
N LEU A 516 -3.62 -15.13 8.39
CA LEU A 516 -4.03 -13.79 7.98
C LEU A 516 -3.70 -12.76 9.07
N ARG A 517 -2.88 -11.77 8.73
CA ARG A 517 -2.40 -10.71 9.63
C ARG A 517 -3.01 -9.34 9.29
N TYR A 518 -3.22 -9.06 8.02
CA TYR A 518 -3.76 -7.79 7.54
C TYR A 518 -5.07 -8.03 6.78
N LEU A 519 -6.13 -7.35 7.21
CA LEU A 519 -7.41 -7.35 6.52
C LEU A 519 -7.94 -5.91 6.40
N ASN A 520 -8.27 -5.51 5.18
CA ASN A 520 -8.94 -4.24 4.91
C ASN A 520 -10.30 -4.48 4.23
N LEU A 521 -11.36 -4.04 4.91
CA LEU A 521 -12.76 -4.09 4.48
C LEU A 521 -13.38 -2.68 4.40
N SER A 522 -12.57 -1.62 4.39
CA SER A 522 -13.06 -0.24 4.34
C SER A 522 -14.02 -0.04 3.17
N HIS A 523 -15.06 0.77 3.38
CA HIS A 523 -16.12 1.03 2.40
C HIS A 523 -16.94 -0.21 1.94
N CYS A 524 -16.78 -1.40 2.51
CA CYS A 524 -17.67 -2.54 2.22
C CYS A 524 -19.03 -2.35 2.90
N GLN A 525 -19.99 -1.74 2.17
CA GLN A 525 -21.27 -1.33 2.77
C GLN A 525 -22.23 -2.47 3.09
N GLN A 526 -22.07 -3.65 2.48
CA GLN A 526 -22.98 -4.77 2.68
C GLN A 526 -22.53 -5.78 3.74
N VAL A 527 -21.34 -5.57 4.31
CA VAL A 527 -20.82 -6.35 5.42
C VAL A 527 -21.42 -5.82 6.72
N THR A 528 -21.90 -6.72 7.57
CA THR A 528 -22.50 -6.40 8.86
C THR A 528 -21.71 -6.99 10.01
N HIS A 529 -22.08 -6.61 11.23
CA HIS A 529 -21.51 -7.15 12.46
C HIS A 529 -21.58 -8.69 12.56
N VAL A 530 -22.56 -9.34 11.93
CA VAL A 530 -22.72 -10.81 11.95
C VAL A 530 -21.57 -11.48 11.19
N GLY A 531 -21.28 -11.02 9.97
CA GLY A 531 -20.18 -11.56 9.17
C GLY A 531 -18.81 -11.34 9.81
N ILE A 532 -18.60 -10.16 10.42
CA ILE A 532 -17.34 -9.84 11.10
C ILE A 532 -17.12 -10.72 12.33
N SER A 533 -18.18 -11.01 13.09
CA SER A 533 -18.10 -11.88 14.28
C SER A 533 -17.67 -13.31 13.89
N GLU A 534 -18.26 -13.84 12.81
CA GLU A 534 -17.87 -15.15 12.25
C GLU A 534 -16.43 -15.15 11.74
N LEU A 535 -16.02 -14.12 11.00
CA LEU A 535 -14.66 -13.96 10.49
C LEU A 535 -13.64 -13.96 11.64
N ALA A 536 -13.91 -13.22 12.71
CA ALA A 536 -13.01 -13.13 13.86
C ALA A 536 -12.76 -14.49 14.53
N SER A 537 -13.80 -15.35 14.60
CA SER A 537 -13.68 -16.69 15.16
C SER A 537 -12.78 -17.61 14.33
N LYS A 538 -12.75 -17.42 13.00
CA LYS A 538 -12.01 -18.27 12.04
C LYS A 538 -10.61 -17.73 11.71
N ASN A 539 -10.31 -16.49 12.09
CA ASN A 539 -9.05 -15.79 11.75
C ASN A 539 -8.35 -15.19 12.98
N PRO A 540 -7.85 -16.01 13.93
CA PRO A 540 -7.30 -15.52 15.21
C PRO A 540 -5.96 -14.78 15.10
N SER A 541 -5.29 -14.83 13.94
CA SER A 541 -3.95 -14.24 13.74
C SER A 541 -3.95 -12.78 13.27
N ILE A 542 -5.12 -12.17 13.09
CA ILE A 542 -5.25 -10.79 12.58
C ILE A 542 -4.53 -9.83 13.53
N GLU A 543 -3.63 -9.02 12.97
CA GLU A 543 -2.89 -7.97 13.67
C GLU A 543 -3.37 -6.56 13.24
N THR A 544 -3.81 -6.42 12.00
CA THR A 544 -4.31 -5.16 11.43
C THR A 544 -5.69 -5.39 10.81
N LEU A 545 -6.71 -4.71 11.33
CA LEU A 545 -8.07 -4.72 10.79
C LEU A 545 -8.50 -3.28 10.50
N ILE A 546 -8.84 -3.02 9.23
CA ILE A 546 -9.28 -1.70 8.76
C ILE A 546 -10.70 -1.81 8.24
N MET A 547 -11.62 -1.03 8.80
CA MET A 547 -13.05 -1.03 8.49
C MET A 547 -13.61 0.39 8.43
N SER A 548 -12.84 1.32 7.84
CA SER A 548 -13.22 2.72 7.72
C SER A 548 -14.47 2.88 6.83
N ASN A 549 -15.38 3.75 7.22
CA ASN A 549 -16.63 4.09 6.53
C ASN A 549 -17.54 2.88 6.28
N CYS A 550 -17.56 1.92 7.20
CA CYS A 550 -18.49 0.79 7.21
C CYS A 550 -19.71 1.11 8.09
N HIS A 551 -20.78 1.61 7.49
CA HIS A 551 -21.94 2.14 8.24
C HIS A 551 -22.82 1.09 8.93
N ASN A 552 -22.62 -0.21 8.64
CA ASN A 552 -23.44 -1.32 9.14
C ASN A 552 -22.79 -2.10 10.30
N ILE A 553 -21.70 -1.58 10.85
CA ILE A 553 -21.01 -2.16 12.02
C ILE A 553 -21.58 -1.54 13.29
N THR A 554 -22.01 -2.39 14.22
CA THR A 554 -22.60 -2.01 15.52
C THR A 554 -21.63 -2.31 16.66
N ASP A 555 -21.89 -1.74 17.83
CA ASP A 555 -21.11 -1.99 19.05
C ASP A 555 -21.02 -3.48 19.38
N ASP A 556 -22.12 -4.22 19.30
CA ASP A 556 -22.16 -5.67 19.57
C ASP A 556 -21.21 -6.45 18.65
N GLY A 557 -21.11 -6.04 17.38
CA GLY A 557 -20.15 -6.61 16.43
C GLY A 557 -18.71 -6.39 16.86
N VAL A 558 -18.40 -5.16 17.26
CA VAL A 558 -17.06 -4.80 17.75
C VAL A 558 -16.71 -5.62 18.98
N ILE A 559 -17.60 -5.66 19.97
CA ILE A 559 -17.45 -6.44 21.21
C ILE A 559 -17.16 -7.91 20.88
N ASN A 560 -17.89 -8.49 19.94
CA ASN A 560 -17.72 -9.89 19.58
C ASN A 560 -16.38 -10.17 18.88
N PHE A 561 -15.94 -9.35 17.93
CA PHE A 561 -14.66 -9.66 17.26
C PHE A 561 -13.44 -9.37 18.14
N VAL A 562 -13.47 -8.31 18.97
CA VAL A 562 -12.31 -7.95 19.81
C VAL A 562 -12.01 -9.01 20.87
N THR A 563 -13.00 -9.77 21.30
CA THR A 563 -12.81 -10.89 22.23
C THR A 563 -12.08 -12.08 21.60
N HIS A 564 -12.17 -12.24 20.27
CA HIS A 564 -11.51 -13.33 19.53
C HIS A 564 -10.14 -12.92 18.97
N LEU A 565 -9.93 -11.64 18.65
CA LEU A 565 -8.71 -11.11 18.03
C LEU A 565 -7.66 -10.64 19.06
N SER A 566 -7.13 -11.59 19.84
CA SER A 566 -6.12 -11.29 20.89
C SER A 566 -4.80 -10.69 20.40
N ARG A 567 -4.49 -10.80 19.10
CA ARG A 567 -3.24 -10.31 18.47
C ARG A 567 -3.38 -8.95 17.80
N LEU A 568 -4.54 -8.31 17.90
CA LEU A 568 -4.81 -7.05 17.24
C LEU A 568 -3.88 -5.94 17.75
N LYS A 569 -3.19 -5.28 16.80
CA LYS A 569 -2.25 -4.17 17.02
C LYS A 569 -2.72 -2.88 16.37
N HIS A 570 -3.45 -2.95 15.26
CA HIS A 570 -3.93 -1.80 14.51
C HIS A 570 -5.42 -1.99 14.17
N LEU A 571 -6.25 -1.06 14.62
CA LEU A 571 -7.69 -1.06 14.35
C LEU A 571 -8.11 0.31 13.83
N ASP A 572 -8.71 0.34 12.64
CA ASP A 572 -9.28 1.57 12.07
C ASP A 572 -10.79 1.40 11.90
N LEU A 573 -11.54 2.24 12.60
CA LEU A 573 -13.00 2.32 12.62
C LEU A 573 -13.50 3.71 12.18
N GLN A 574 -12.66 4.50 11.51
CA GLN A 574 -13.01 5.87 11.10
C GLN A 574 -14.34 5.91 10.34
N GLY A 575 -15.23 6.84 10.69
CA GLY A 575 -16.48 7.07 9.96
C GLY A 575 -17.56 6.00 10.15
N CYS A 576 -17.41 5.11 11.12
CA CYS A 576 -18.46 4.15 11.50
C CYS A 576 -19.53 4.83 12.36
N SER A 577 -20.67 5.17 11.75
CA SER A 577 -21.70 6.02 12.36
C SER A 577 -22.53 5.37 13.47
N GLN A 578 -22.61 4.03 13.51
CA GLN A 578 -23.40 3.27 14.49
C GLN A 578 -22.60 2.87 15.76
N LEU A 579 -21.33 3.27 15.86
CA LEU A 579 -20.50 2.97 17.03
C LEU A 579 -20.70 4.02 18.14
N THR A 580 -20.72 3.55 19.39
CA THR A 580 -20.86 4.37 20.59
C THR A 580 -19.75 4.09 21.60
N ASP A 581 -19.74 4.79 22.73
CA ASP A 581 -18.77 4.58 23.82
C ASP A 581 -18.77 3.15 24.40
N ALA A 582 -19.82 2.37 24.16
CA ALA A 582 -19.89 0.98 24.57
C ALA A 582 -18.77 0.14 23.93
N CYS A 583 -18.48 0.34 22.64
CA CYS A 583 -17.40 -0.39 21.97
C CYS A 583 -16.02 -0.01 22.51
N LEU A 584 -15.80 1.26 22.88
CA LEU A 584 -14.53 1.70 23.48
C LEU A 584 -14.24 0.97 24.77
N THR A 585 -15.24 0.83 25.63
CA THR A 585 -15.08 0.12 26.90
C THR A 585 -14.64 -1.33 26.66
N ALA A 586 -15.23 -2.00 25.66
CA ALA A 586 -14.88 -3.38 25.33
C ALA A 586 -13.50 -3.52 24.67
N ILE A 587 -13.13 -2.61 23.77
CA ILE A 587 -11.78 -2.52 23.20
C ILE A 587 -10.76 -2.35 24.34
N GLY A 588 -11.08 -1.48 25.30
CA GLY A 588 -10.27 -1.21 26.48
C GLY A 588 -9.98 -2.45 27.34
N GLN A 589 -10.96 -3.35 27.43
CA GLN A 589 -10.88 -4.56 28.26
C GLN A 589 -10.25 -5.75 27.52
N SER A 590 -10.48 -5.87 26.21
CA SER A 590 -10.14 -7.08 25.45
C SER A 590 -8.84 -6.97 24.64
N CYS A 591 -8.49 -5.77 24.16
CA CYS A 591 -7.40 -5.58 23.20
C CYS A 591 -6.09 -5.10 23.87
N CYS A 592 -5.49 -5.92 24.73
CA CYS A 592 -4.27 -5.54 25.48
C CYS A 592 -3.00 -5.33 24.62
N SER A 593 -3.03 -5.72 23.34
CA SER A 593 -1.90 -5.57 22.40
C SER A 593 -2.08 -4.41 21.41
N LEU A 594 -3.18 -3.66 21.50
CA LEU A 594 -3.52 -2.62 20.54
C LEU A 594 -2.57 -1.44 20.67
N LYS A 595 -2.01 -1.00 19.53
CA LYS A 595 -1.04 0.10 19.42
C LYS A 595 -1.60 1.30 18.68
N TYR A 596 -2.46 1.07 17.69
CA TYR A 596 -3.07 2.12 16.88
C TYR A 596 -4.59 1.94 16.87
N LEU A 597 -5.32 3.03 17.11
CA LEU A 597 -6.76 3.10 16.99
C LEU A 597 -7.17 4.40 16.28
N ASP A 598 -7.96 4.29 15.22
CA ASP A 598 -8.65 5.44 14.62
C ASP A 598 -10.17 5.32 14.82
N ILE A 599 -10.75 6.31 15.49
CA ILE A 599 -12.20 6.44 15.75
C ILE A 599 -12.72 7.79 15.23
N SER A 600 -11.96 8.44 14.35
CA SER A 600 -12.32 9.75 13.82
C SER A 600 -13.66 9.69 13.07
N GLN A 601 -14.45 10.77 13.14
CA GLN A 601 -15.73 10.92 12.46
C GLN A 601 -16.79 9.86 12.86
N CYS A 602 -16.61 9.16 13.98
CA CYS A 602 -17.64 8.31 14.57
C CYS A 602 -18.63 9.16 15.38
N SER A 603 -19.79 9.46 14.80
CA SER A 603 -20.75 10.42 15.37
C SER A 603 -21.37 10.00 16.71
N GLY A 604 -21.41 8.70 17.01
CA GLY A 604 -21.98 8.17 18.25
C GLY A 604 -20.99 8.12 19.42
N MET A 605 -19.73 8.49 19.20
CA MET A 605 -18.66 8.38 20.19
C MET A 605 -18.32 9.74 20.80
N SER A 606 -18.04 9.74 22.10
CA SER A 606 -17.74 10.94 22.85
C SER A 606 -16.25 11.11 23.15
N LEU A 607 -15.83 12.36 23.33
CA LEU A 607 -14.46 12.68 23.74
C LEU A 607 -14.12 12.02 25.09
N GLU A 608 -15.06 12.04 26.04
CA GLU A 608 -14.91 11.44 27.38
C GLU A 608 -14.71 9.91 27.31
N GLY A 609 -15.44 9.22 26.42
CA GLY A 609 -15.26 7.79 26.19
C GLY A 609 -13.85 7.47 25.68
N SER A 610 -13.30 8.32 24.81
CA SER A 610 -11.94 8.16 24.30
C SER A 610 -10.86 8.41 25.37
N GLU A 611 -11.07 9.36 26.27
CA GLU A 611 -10.18 9.62 27.41
C GLU A 611 -10.19 8.45 28.40
N HIS A 612 -11.37 7.87 28.65
CA HIS A 612 -11.49 6.68 29.49
C HIS A 612 -10.73 5.49 28.89
N LEU A 613 -10.75 5.33 27.56
CA LEU A 613 -9.98 4.31 26.85
C LEU A 613 -8.46 4.50 27.04
N GLU A 614 -7.95 5.72 26.88
CA GLU A 614 -6.52 6.05 27.05
C GLU A 614 -6.00 5.68 28.44
N LEU A 615 -6.84 5.80 29.48
CA LEU A 615 -6.50 5.39 30.84
C LEU A 615 -6.41 3.86 31.01
N HIS A 616 -7.23 3.10 30.28
CA HIS A 616 -7.32 1.64 30.40
C HIS A 616 -6.33 0.91 29.48
N LEU A 617 -6.06 1.44 28.28
CA LEU A 617 -5.14 0.85 27.30
C LEU A 617 -3.76 1.50 27.33
N GLN A 618 -2.92 1.03 28.24
CA GLN A 618 -1.52 1.47 28.33
C GLN A 618 -0.66 1.02 27.14
N SER A 619 -1.13 0.09 26.31
CA SER A 619 -0.45 -0.38 25.09
C SER A 619 -0.61 0.55 23.89
N LEU A 620 -1.56 1.50 23.94
CA LEU A 620 -1.92 2.36 22.82
C LEU A 620 -0.85 3.45 22.61
N HIS A 621 -0.33 3.54 21.40
CA HIS A 621 0.69 4.53 21.00
C HIS A 621 0.05 5.70 20.24
N THR A 622 -0.95 5.42 19.40
CA THR A 622 -1.58 6.40 18.54
C THR A 622 -3.10 6.27 18.61
N LEU A 623 -3.78 7.36 18.96
CA LEU A 623 -5.24 7.47 18.94
C LEU A 623 -5.65 8.68 18.09
N HIS A 624 -6.37 8.43 17.00
CA HIS A 624 -7.01 9.48 16.23
C HIS A 624 -8.48 9.61 16.62
N LYS A 625 -8.87 10.82 17.02
CA LYS A 625 -10.21 11.13 17.59
C LYS A 625 -10.84 12.39 16.98
N GLN A 626 -10.52 12.69 15.71
CA GLN A 626 -11.00 13.91 15.07
C GLN A 626 -12.50 13.82 14.77
N GLY A 627 -13.27 14.85 15.14
CA GLY A 627 -14.71 14.89 14.85
C GLY A 627 -15.60 14.13 15.83
N LEU A 628 -15.09 13.78 17.03
CA LEU A 628 -15.92 13.32 18.15
C LEU A 628 -16.67 14.47 18.83
N PHE A 629 -17.80 14.16 19.45
CA PHE A 629 -18.62 15.14 20.18
C PHE A 629 -18.26 15.18 21.68
N SER A 630 -18.30 16.37 22.29
CA SER A 630 -18.23 16.52 23.75
C SER A 630 -19.63 16.35 24.34
N LYS A 631 -19.79 15.50 25.35
CA LYS A 631 -21.01 15.41 26.16
C LYS A 631 -21.11 16.67 27.03
N GLN A 632 -21.54 17.79 26.46
CA GLN A 632 -21.93 18.91 27.31
C GLN A 632 -23.15 18.48 28.13
N HIS A 633 -23.05 18.66 29.46
CA HIS A 633 -24.15 18.51 30.42
C HIS A 633 -25.47 19.05 29.84
N PRO A 634 -26.62 18.38 30.06
CA PRO A 634 -27.92 18.96 29.74
C PRO A 634 -28.18 20.12 30.72
N ASN A 635 -27.59 21.28 30.45
CA ASN A 635 -27.92 22.49 31.19
C ASN A 635 -29.23 23.04 30.64
N ALA A 636 -30.22 23.05 31.54
CA ALA A 636 -31.44 23.84 31.46
C ALA A 636 -31.17 25.22 30.82
N GLY A 637 -31.85 25.49 29.70
CA GLY A 637 -31.74 26.76 28.99
C GLY A 637 -32.99 27.05 28.19
N ALA A 638 -33.90 27.82 28.80
CA ALA A 638 -34.89 28.71 28.19
C ALA A 638 -35.69 28.21 26.96
N ALA A 639 -36.95 27.86 27.20
CA ALA A 639 -37.98 27.99 26.18
C ALA A 639 -38.17 29.49 25.85
N GLU A 640 -37.81 29.91 24.65
CA GLU A 640 -38.35 31.11 24.00
C GLU A 640 -39.36 30.70 22.92
N PRO A 641 -40.39 31.53 22.66
CA PRO A 641 -41.63 31.07 22.04
C PRO A 641 -41.52 30.88 20.53
N LYS A 642 -42.18 29.84 20.02
CA LYS A 642 -42.38 29.59 18.59
C LYS A 642 -43.13 30.77 17.94
N GLU A 643 -42.48 31.53 17.07
CA GLU A 643 -43.16 32.38 16.10
C GLU A 643 -43.91 31.50 15.08
N ALA A 644 -45.15 31.87 14.79
CA ALA A 644 -46.03 31.19 13.85
C ALA A 644 -45.59 31.43 12.40
N PRO A 645 -45.78 30.45 11.48
CA PRO A 645 -45.43 30.63 10.08
C PRO A 645 -46.35 31.66 9.38
N PRO A 646 -45.85 32.41 8.38
CA PRO A 646 -46.64 33.41 7.67
C PRO A 646 -47.76 32.78 6.82
N PRO A 647 -48.90 33.47 6.62
CA PRO A 647 -50.04 32.92 5.89
C PRO A 647 -49.79 32.85 4.37
N PRO A 648 -50.46 31.92 3.66
CA PRO A 648 -50.27 31.73 2.22
C PRO A 648 -50.87 32.87 1.38
N PRO A 649 -50.37 33.10 0.14
CA PRO A 649 -50.81 34.20 -0.70
C PRO A 649 -52.27 34.05 -1.18
N ARG A 650 -53.01 35.16 -1.16
CA ARG A 650 -54.42 35.25 -1.57
C ARG A 650 -54.59 34.94 -3.06
N LYS A 651 -55.36 33.90 -3.38
CA LYS A 651 -55.91 33.66 -4.73
C LYS A 651 -56.97 34.73 -5.04
N PHE A 652 -56.73 35.56 -6.05
CA PHE A 652 -57.76 36.38 -6.68
C PHE A 652 -58.75 35.48 -7.42
N ARG A 653 -59.99 35.41 -6.95
CA ARG A 653 -61.12 34.86 -7.72
C ARG A 653 -61.86 36.05 -8.36
N PHE A 654 -61.88 36.07 -9.69
CA PHE A 654 -62.83 36.86 -10.46
C PHE A 654 -64.26 36.44 -10.10
N LEU A 655 -65.08 37.40 -9.68
CA LEU A 655 -66.54 37.29 -9.62
C LEU A 655 -67.10 37.97 -10.88
N LEU A 656 -67.76 37.20 -11.73
CA LEU A 656 -68.71 37.70 -12.74
C LEU A 656 -70.11 37.73 -12.10
N ARG A 657 -70.78 38.88 -12.18
CA ARG A 657 -72.24 39.16 -12.12
C ARG A 657 -72.36 40.69 -12.23
N HIS A 658 -73.01 41.33 -13.19
CA HIS A 658 -74.10 40.95 -14.09
C HIS A 658 -73.84 41.45 -15.52
#